data_AF-A0AAV7X869-F1
#
_entry.id   AF-A0AAV7X869-F1
#
_cell.length_a   1.000
_cell.length_b   1.000
_cell.length_c   1.000
_cell.angle_alpha   90.00
_cell.angle_beta   90.00
_cell.angle_gamma   90.00
#
_symmetry.space_group_name_H-M   'P 1'
#
loop_
_entity.id
_entity.type
_entity.pdbx_description
1 polymer ?
#
loop_
_entity_poly.entity_id
_entity_poly.type
_entity_poly.pdbx_seq_one_letter_code
_entity_poly.pdbx_strand_id
1 'polypeptide(L)'
;MSEEELIDLSETQQAVEIENHDEIEEPSPGDVVAKTRIKALETELSNDTKKLKETNDLKDDIKNMVSEKEDEIKLLQDATKIKAEQSDKCVDNLKIEIQHCIPCKNCEKHIVEAERWNERLNDLTSQLGDLQNVVLEHKRLLEESQCMVAELNSQLETCRKQERSAMESVVKLSADKTCMEQEIREKDEEILLKGDEISKLSSELMEMGNEMNHVKLQLSEYSSRIDVLQLENDSLSSKCDEANKQLVCLSDLKAEVQDLLGKLTEKEDLLKSMQIQNESDQCKIKVQEDFKQQISSLQDALRNKESVVQDLEQELAKLRDTVTNETANTEVSSTFSLSRNEELSRMKDLEDSFEDKYTKLRVVAVKLKKRVTELTQTLEGERSKNLAEKSELQAKLTSLASHAKTVQTLQSEVDRLQDMLEEQKKNQQQLSKLLEAAVQESASKKFELATVQEDLARITNEKNNIEKSMSSLESSSADTDVLRIEVDKLQKELKEKDVLIETIKEEKQKLAEQIDGICADAKKKSVLSLEMADMEKSVSKLTSELSSERDLLKKVRQELEDGRSSFTSLNNQFKEVEGKLNEKERVCQELKDSLTSTKEELDRVQKKCRDKESAIEQLGIQLERQQAVTEELNIQCSDLAAKQVQTKESGRLQVEKLSRQIFQLEEQCSSLKDSHKALEDELASVRTEFENYKVRAQSVLRQSAKQEERAPSSGTVHNVEELEVEVERLRVNISTLKENLQQTTSQLQASVQEVNLEREEKLRAMKQVQISKESCSQAMERQHAAEERLLNVVEESKQAKLQSDMLVQCYKQQLEDLKATQQKKIVALTEQLETLQASITNPVPTGENDRSSSIVSGPSPVTDWAAQLPNATHSDPDLAMRLSSLHREEGEGSESVDSFPSRRISVTSQDRRHELVPLDKLLSSPTYPEDDARDVPRSNSSDLNVDLLQSKLSACESRAAHLTALLSEAESDAARLSQLNTVLKEEIRRQQRSEERAQHAHNLEYLKNVVVKFITLQSGDERQRLVPVLNTILKLSPEEAGLVETAAKGASQTSSGGGWGSYLPLPSWTGS
;
A
#
# COMPACT_ATOMS: atom_id res chain seq x y z
N MET A 1 -8.85 67.58 67.89
CA MET A 1 -8.09 66.60 67.10
C MET A 1 -9.00 66.29 65.91
N SER A 2 -9.02 67.17 64.90
CA SER A 2 -7.99 67.39 63.85
C SER A 2 -8.09 66.28 62.80
N GLU A 3 -8.55 66.51 61.57
CA GLU A 3 -8.11 67.48 60.52
C GLU A 3 -6.90 66.98 59.73
N GLU A 4 -6.83 67.41 58.46
CA GLU A 4 -5.75 67.20 57.45
C GLU A 4 -5.58 65.74 56.96
N GLU A 5 -5.09 65.42 55.74
CA GLU A 5 -5.06 66.04 54.38
C GLU A 5 -5.02 64.82 53.38
N LEU A 6 -5.47 64.83 52.12
CA LEU A 6 -5.10 65.62 50.92
C LEU A 6 -3.63 65.38 50.45
N ILE A 7 -3.41 65.45 49.12
CA ILE A 7 -2.11 65.34 48.39
C ILE A 7 -1.54 63.91 48.24
N ASP A 8 -0.95 63.44 47.12
CA ASP A 8 -0.95 63.81 45.68
C ASP A 8 -0.18 62.71 44.88
N LEU A 9 -0.04 62.87 43.55
CA LEU A 9 0.82 62.15 42.58
C LEU A 9 0.34 60.75 42.17
N SER A 10 0.05 60.40 40.91
CA SER A 10 0.43 60.87 39.55
C SER A 10 1.72 60.29 38.97
N GLU A 11 1.79 60.29 37.63
CA GLU A 11 2.88 59.83 36.75
C GLU A 11 3.27 58.32 36.78
N THR A 12 2.74 57.59 35.79
CA THR A 12 3.59 57.26 34.62
C THR A 12 2.72 56.90 33.41
N GLN A 13 2.93 57.62 32.30
CA GLN A 13 2.34 57.25 31.01
C GLN A 13 3.31 56.31 30.28
N GLN A 14 2.78 55.24 29.70
CA GLN A 14 3.38 54.67 28.50
C GLN A 14 2.26 54.24 27.56
N ALA A 15 2.23 54.82 26.36
CA ALA A 15 1.21 54.52 25.37
C ALA A 15 1.52 53.21 24.67
N VAL A 16 0.49 52.37 24.51
CA VAL A 16 0.41 51.39 23.44
C VAL A 16 -0.91 51.67 22.74
N GLU A 17 -0.83 52.19 21.52
CA GLU A 17 -1.98 52.24 20.62
C GLU A 17 -2.27 50.79 20.20
N ILE A 18 -3.46 50.30 20.52
CA ILE A 18 -4.04 49.12 19.88
C ILE A 18 -5.28 49.62 19.15
N GLU A 19 -5.34 49.33 17.85
CA GLU A 19 -6.34 49.89 16.94
C GLU A 19 -7.73 49.35 17.23
N ASN A 20 -8.76 50.17 16.96
CA ASN A 20 -10.14 49.71 17.08
C ASN A 20 -10.44 48.67 15.98
N HIS A 21 -10.67 47.43 16.37
CA HIS A 21 -11.47 46.51 15.57
C HIS A 21 -12.83 46.32 16.27
N ASP A 22 -13.85 46.98 15.72
CA ASP A 22 -15.25 46.74 16.07
C ASP A 22 -15.70 45.38 15.53
N GLU A 23 -15.54 44.31 16.31
CA GLU A 23 -16.31 43.08 16.09
C GLU A 23 -17.58 43.11 16.97
N ILE A 24 -18.73 43.17 16.29
CA ILE A 24 -20.05 43.25 16.91
C ILE A 24 -20.51 41.83 17.24
N GLU A 25 -20.07 41.29 18.38
CA GLU A 25 -20.79 40.15 18.98
C GLU A 25 -22.18 40.61 19.44
N GLU A 26 -23.23 40.12 18.79
CA GLU A 26 -24.59 40.34 19.26
C GLU A 26 -24.78 39.68 20.65
N PRO A 27 -25.18 40.43 21.70
CA PRO A 27 -25.32 39.86 23.03
C PRO A 27 -26.47 38.85 23.04
N SER A 28 -26.13 37.58 23.27
CA SER A 28 -27.06 36.43 23.30
C SER A 28 -28.38 36.77 24.00
N PRO A 29 -29.55 36.39 23.45
CA PRO A 29 -30.86 36.73 24.02
C PRO A 29 -31.04 36.38 25.50
N GLY A 30 -30.36 35.33 25.99
CA GLY A 30 -30.37 34.95 27.40
C GLY A 30 -29.79 36.03 28.32
N ASP A 31 -28.74 36.73 27.90
CA ASP A 31 -28.02 37.72 28.69
C ASP A 31 -28.82 39.03 28.83
N VAL A 32 -29.55 39.40 27.76
CA VAL A 32 -30.52 40.51 27.76
C VAL A 32 -31.69 40.20 28.69
N VAL A 33 -32.24 39.00 28.64
CA VAL A 33 -33.31 38.55 29.56
C VAL A 33 -32.83 38.53 31.02
N ALA A 34 -31.62 38.03 31.28
CA ALA A 34 -31.04 38.01 32.63
C ALA A 34 -30.87 39.43 33.21
N LYS A 35 -30.21 40.33 32.47
CA LYS A 35 -30.01 41.74 32.87
C LYS A 35 -31.34 42.49 33.07
N THR A 36 -32.36 42.17 32.28
CA THR A 36 -33.70 42.76 32.41
C THR A 36 -34.43 42.24 33.67
N ARG A 37 -34.29 40.95 33.99
CA ARG A 37 -34.90 40.32 35.16
C ARG A 37 -34.23 40.72 36.48
N ILE A 38 -32.92 40.95 36.49
CA ILE A 38 -32.20 41.52 37.64
C ILE A 38 -32.74 42.93 37.95
N LYS A 39 -32.83 43.82 36.94
CA LYS A 39 -33.38 45.17 37.13
C LYS A 39 -34.83 45.19 37.64
N ALA A 40 -35.66 44.23 37.21
CA ALA A 40 -37.00 44.09 37.74
C ALA A 40 -36.99 43.80 39.27
N LEU A 41 -36.19 42.82 39.69
CA LEU A 41 -36.04 42.46 41.12
C LEU A 41 -35.45 43.61 41.95
N GLU A 42 -34.48 44.37 41.42
CA GLU A 42 -33.96 45.59 42.06
C GLU A 42 -35.07 46.62 42.29
N THR A 43 -35.97 46.83 41.33
CA THR A 43 -37.11 47.76 41.49
C THR A 43 -38.18 47.25 42.46
N GLU A 44 -38.42 45.94 42.54
CA GLU A 44 -39.32 45.36 43.55
C GLU A 44 -38.75 45.52 44.97
N LEU A 45 -37.47 45.19 45.16
CA LEU A 45 -36.76 45.35 46.44
C LEU A 45 -36.72 46.83 46.89
N SER A 46 -36.57 47.77 45.95
CA SER A 46 -36.62 49.22 46.21
C SER A 46 -38.02 49.71 46.61
N ASN A 47 -39.08 49.07 46.13
CA ASN A 47 -40.45 49.40 46.54
C ASN A 47 -40.82 48.79 47.90
N ASP A 48 -40.38 47.56 48.18
CA ASP A 48 -40.67 46.93 49.48
C ASP A 48 -39.85 47.53 50.62
N THR A 49 -38.62 48.00 50.36
CA THR A 49 -37.87 48.80 51.35
C THR A 49 -38.50 50.17 51.64
N LYS A 50 -39.21 50.79 50.69
CA LYS A 50 -40.03 51.98 50.96
C LYS A 50 -41.23 51.66 51.85
N LYS A 51 -42.03 50.63 51.52
CA LYS A 51 -43.15 50.18 52.37
C LYS A 51 -42.69 49.86 53.79
N LEU A 52 -41.56 49.16 53.93
CA LEU A 52 -40.98 48.83 55.23
C LEU A 52 -40.63 50.09 56.03
N LYS A 53 -40.12 51.14 55.37
CA LYS A 53 -39.87 52.43 56.01
C LYS A 53 -41.17 53.11 56.44
N GLU A 54 -42.14 53.21 55.54
CA GLU A 54 -43.47 53.78 55.82
C GLU A 54 -44.14 53.08 57.03
N THR A 55 -44.02 51.75 57.17
CA THR A 55 -44.52 51.02 58.35
C THR A 55 -43.73 51.24 59.64
N ASN A 56 -42.46 51.64 59.58
CA ASN A 56 -41.68 52.01 60.77
C ASN A 56 -41.99 53.46 61.20
N ASP A 57 -42.10 54.38 60.24
CA ASP A 57 -42.49 55.77 60.51
C ASP A 57 -43.88 55.79 61.20
N LEU A 58 -44.85 55.04 60.69
CA LEU A 58 -46.19 54.89 61.28
C LEU A 58 -46.21 54.24 62.68
N LYS A 59 -45.20 53.40 62.99
CA LYS A 59 -45.05 52.71 64.27
C LYS A 59 -44.48 53.65 65.35
N ASP A 60 -43.53 54.52 64.99
CA ASP A 60 -43.04 55.53 65.92
C ASP A 60 -44.09 56.64 66.14
N ASP A 61 -44.92 56.98 65.16
CA ASP A 61 -46.10 57.85 65.35
C ASP A 61 -47.09 57.26 66.38
N ILE A 62 -47.48 55.98 66.23
CA ILE A 62 -48.35 55.29 67.20
C ILE A 62 -47.74 55.29 68.61
N LYS A 63 -46.43 55.05 68.71
CA LYS A 63 -45.69 55.06 69.98
C LYS A 63 -45.65 56.45 70.63
N ASN A 64 -45.50 57.51 69.85
CA ASN A 64 -45.59 58.89 70.32
C ASN A 64 -47.01 59.20 70.85
N MET A 65 -48.05 58.82 70.10
CA MET A 65 -49.45 58.97 70.54
C MET A 65 -49.74 58.22 71.85
N VAL A 66 -49.19 57.02 72.04
CA VAL A 66 -49.33 56.27 73.31
C VAL A 66 -48.63 57.03 74.46
N SER A 67 -47.43 57.57 74.24
CA SER A 67 -46.72 58.37 75.26
C SER A 67 -47.51 59.63 75.65
N GLU A 68 -48.08 60.36 74.70
CA GLU A 68 -48.93 61.52 74.98
C GLU A 68 -50.16 61.13 75.82
N LYS A 69 -50.78 59.98 75.55
CA LYS A 69 -51.94 59.50 76.32
C LYS A 69 -51.56 58.99 77.71
N GLU A 70 -50.38 58.39 77.89
CA GLU A 70 -49.87 58.05 79.23
C GLU A 70 -49.62 59.30 80.09
N ASP A 71 -49.07 60.38 79.51
CA ASP A 71 -48.84 61.64 80.23
C ASP A 71 -50.14 62.43 80.48
N GLU A 72 -51.11 62.39 79.55
CA GLU A 72 -52.45 62.94 79.77
C GLU A 72 -53.19 62.19 80.91
N ILE A 73 -53.04 60.86 80.99
CA ILE A 73 -53.56 60.05 82.10
C ILE A 73 -52.86 60.41 83.43
N LYS A 74 -51.53 60.62 83.46
CA LYS A 74 -50.83 61.11 84.66
C LYS A 74 -51.36 62.47 85.12
N LEU A 75 -51.56 63.41 84.18
CA LEU A 75 -52.14 64.73 84.47
C LEU A 75 -53.55 64.62 85.08
N LEU A 76 -54.38 63.67 84.62
CA LEU A 76 -55.70 63.40 85.21
C LEU A 76 -55.60 62.70 86.58
N GLN A 77 -54.61 61.82 86.79
CA GLN A 77 -54.34 61.20 88.10
C GLN A 77 -53.85 62.22 89.14
N ASP A 78 -52.93 63.11 88.78
CA ASP A 78 -52.49 64.19 89.67
C ASP A 78 -53.61 65.22 89.91
N ALA A 79 -54.41 65.57 88.90
CA ALA A 79 -55.56 66.46 89.07
C ALA A 79 -56.66 65.86 89.97
N THR A 80 -56.90 64.54 89.90
CA THR A 80 -57.85 63.85 90.80
C THR A 80 -57.28 63.70 92.20
N LYS A 81 -55.98 63.43 92.35
CA LYS A 81 -55.29 63.43 93.65
C LYS A 81 -55.32 64.81 94.33
N ILE A 82 -55.04 65.88 93.59
CA ILE A 82 -55.13 67.26 94.10
C ILE A 82 -56.57 67.59 94.53
N LYS A 83 -57.59 67.12 93.79
CA LYS A 83 -58.99 67.25 94.20
C LYS A 83 -59.33 66.42 95.44
N ALA A 84 -58.78 65.22 95.59
CA ALA A 84 -58.95 64.41 96.81
C ALA A 84 -58.33 65.13 98.02
N GLU A 85 -57.10 65.62 97.90
CA GLU A 85 -56.46 66.40 98.96
C GLU A 85 -57.20 67.72 99.28
N GLN A 86 -57.84 68.36 98.30
CA GLN A 86 -58.72 69.52 98.52
C GLN A 86 -60.03 69.11 99.20
N SER A 87 -60.58 67.95 98.86
CA SER A 87 -61.77 67.38 99.51
C SER A 87 -61.49 67.05 100.97
N ASP A 88 -60.38 66.39 101.28
CA ASP A 88 -59.97 66.07 102.66
C ASP A 88 -59.76 67.34 103.49
N LYS A 89 -59.08 68.35 102.94
CA LYS A 89 -58.93 69.68 103.58
C LYS A 89 -60.27 70.39 103.78
N CYS A 90 -61.25 70.18 102.89
CA CYS A 90 -62.61 70.68 103.04
C CYS A 90 -63.39 69.92 104.12
N VAL A 91 -63.27 68.59 104.18
CA VAL A 91 -63.87 67.73 105.21
C VAL A 91 -63.32 68.04 106.60
N ASP A 92 -62.02 68.29 106.75
CA ASP A 92 -61.42 68.66 108.03
C ASP A 92 -61.79 70.10 108.45
N ASN A 93 -61.89 71.06 107.52
CA ASN A 93 -62.47 72.37 107.82
C ASN A 93 -63.95 72.24 108.25
N LEU A 94 -64.74 71.41 107.56
CA LEU A 94 -66.13 71.14 107.93
C LEU A 94 -66.26 70.47 109.31
N LYS A 95 -65.35 69.55 109.70
CA LYS A 95 -65.29 69.04 111.09
C LYS A 95 -65.09 70.17 112.09
N ILE A 96 -64.17 71.10 111.80
CA ILE A 96 -63.84 72.22 112.69
C ILE A 96 -65.03 73.19 112.84
N GLU A 97 -65.79 73.45 111.77
CA GLU A 97 -67.01 74.27 111.81
C GLU A 97 -68.19 73.56 112.49
N ILE A 98 -68.41 72.26 112.19
CA ILE A 98 -69.44 71.43 112.83
C ILE A 98 -69.21 71.36 114.36
N GLN A 99 -67.97 71.41 114.81
CA GLN A 99 -67.61 71.40 116.23
C GLN A 99 -67.91 72.73 116.97
N HIS A 100 -68.31 73.80 116.26
CA HIS A 100 -68.48 75.14 116.85
C HIS A 100 -69.86 75.80 116.68
N CYS A 101 -70.79 75.27 115.87
CA CYS A 101 -72.08 75.91 115.62
C CYS A 101 -73.33 75.03 115.81
N ILE A 102 -74.36 75.62 116.43
CA ILE A 102 -75.65 75.03 116.79
C ILE A 102 -76.54 74.89 115.52
N PRO A 103 -77.33 73.81 115.36
CA PRO A 103 -77.96 73.47 114.07
C PRO A 103 -78.90 74.54 113.50
N CYS A 104 -78.62 74.94 112.26
CA CYS A 104 -79.46 75.82 111.43
C CYS A 104 -79.42 75.35 109.96
N LYS A 105 -80.38 75.79 109.14
CA LYS A 105 -80.79 75.18 107.85
C LYS A 105 -79.81 75.26 106.66
N ASN A 106 -78.51 75.48 106.87
CA ASN A 106 -77.54 75.53 105.76
C ASN A 106 -77.10 74.15 105.24
N CYS A 107 -77.28 73.07 106.03
CA CYS A 107 -76.76 71.74 105.69
C CYS A 107 -77.27 71.19 104.34
N GLU A 108 -78.55 71.43 103.99
CA GLU A 108 -79.13 70.95 102.73
C GLU A 108 -78.39 71.49 101.47
N LYS A 109 -77.88 72.72 101.52
CA LYS A 109 -77.14 73.29 100.38
C LYS A 109 -75.81 72.60 100.16
N HIS A 110 -75.05 72.37 101.22
CA HIS A 110 -73.74 71.70 101.13
C HIS A 110 -73.88 70.22 100.77
N ILE A 111 -74.99 69.56 101.14
CA ILE A 111 -75.32 68.21 100.66
C ILE A 111 -75.55 68.23 99.14
N VAL A 112 -76.40 69.13 98.61
CA VAL A 112 -76.65 69.23 97.15
C VAL A 112 -75.39 69.65 96.36
N GLU A 113 -74.49 70.45 96.96
CA GLU A 113 -73.19 70.75 96.37
C GLU A 113 -72.26 69.52 96.37
N ALA A 114 -72.21 68.75 97.46
CA ALA A 114 -71.44 67.51 97.53
C ALA A 114 -71.97 66.42 96.59
N GLU A 115 -73.29 66.28 96.44
CA GLU A 115 -73.94 65.37 95.49
C GLU A 115 -73.52 65.70 94.05
N ARG A 116 -73.53 66.97 93.66
CA ARG A 116 -73.04 67.42 92.34
C ARG A 116 -71.55 67.18 92.12
N TRP A 117 -70.73 67.32 93.17
CA TRP A 117 -69.32 66.95 93.08
C TRP A 117 -69.13 65.44 92.94
N ASN A 118 -69.97 64.63 93.57
CA ASN A 118 -69.95 63.18 93.49
C ASN A 118 -70.45 62.65 92.14
N GLU A 119 -71.52 63.21 91.57
CA GLU A 119 -71.94 62.97 90.18
C GLU A 119 -70.77 63.26 89.22
N ARG A 120 -70.13 64.42 89.37
CA ARG A 120 -69.01 64.82 88.51
C ARG A 120 -67.72 64.02 88.75
N LEU A 121 -67.57 63.39 89.92
CA LEU A 121 -66.50 62.43 90.19
C LEU A 121 -66.79 61.09 89.48
N ASN A 122 -68.04 60.63 89.49
CA ASN A 122 -68.47 59.43 88.80
C ASN A 122 -68.35 59.58 87.27
N ASP A 123 -68.75 60.72 86.70
CA ASP A 123 -68.55 61.03 85.27
C ASP A 123 -67.06 60.95 84.88
N LEU A 124 -66.18 61.57 85.67
CA LEU A 124 -64.73 61.53 85.44
C LEU A 124 -64.14 60.12 85.63
N THR A 125 -64.72 59.32 86.53
CA THR A 125 -64.31 57.92 86.75
C THR A 125 -64.74 57.02 85.59
N SER A 126 -65.93 57.24 85.01
CA SER A 126 -66.37 56.56 83.78
C SER A 126 -65.43 56.91 82.62
N GLN A 127 -65.17 58.20 82.41
CA GLN A 127 -64.26 58.67 81.34
C GLN A 127 -62.84 58.11 81.50
N LEU A 128 -62.34 57.95 82.74
CA LEU A 128 -61.06 57.30 83.00
C LEU A 128 -61.10 55.80 82.63
N GLY A 129 -62.20 55.11 82.92
CA GLY A 129 -62.40 53.71 82.53
C GLY A 129 -62.49 53.53 81.01
N ASP A 130 -63.21 54.41 80.32
CA ASP A 130 -63.31 54.42 78.85
C ASP A 130 -61.93 54.67 78.20
N LEU A 131 -61.14 55.60 78.74
CA LEU A 131 -59.75 55.83 78.30
C LEU A 131 -58.84 54.63 78.58
N GLN A 132 -58.99 53.94 79.73
CA GLN A 132 -58.23 52.73 80.02
C GLN A 132 -58.57 51.58 79.05
N ASN A 133 -59.84 51.42 78.67
CA ASN A 133 -60.25 50.45 77.66
C ASN A 133 -59.65 50.77 76.27
N VAL A 134 -59.61 52.05 75.89
CA VAL A 134 -58.97 52.52 74.65
C VAL A 134 -57.46 52.26 74.65
N VAL A 135 -56.77 52.49 75.77
CA VAL A 135 -55.33 52.19 75.90
C VAL A 135 -55.05 50.68 75.83
N LEU A 136 -55.90 49.85 76.44
CA LEU A 136 -55.78 48.39 76.33
C LEU A 136 -55.96 47.90 74.88
N GLU A 137 -56.91 48.45 74.14
CA GLU A 137 -57.15 48.10 72.74
C GLU A 137 -56.02 48.58 71.82
N HIS A 138 -55.49 49.79 72.01
CA HIS A 138 -54.28 50.24 71.30
C HIS A 138 -53.07 49.37 71.61
N LYS A 139 -52.91 48.91 72.86
CA LYS A 139 -51.85 47.97 73.23
C LYS A 139 -52.03 46.61 72.55
N ARG A 140 -53.25 46.08 72.48
CA ARG A 140 -53.58 44.84 71.75
C ARG A 140 -53.18 44.94 70.27
N LEU A 141 -53.54 46.04 69.61
CA LEU A 141 -53.18 46.33 68.21
C LEU A 141 -51.66 46.51 68.01
N LEU A 142 -50.97 47.07 69.01
CA LEU A 142 -49.51 47.21 69.01
C LEU A 142 -48.81 45.84 69.16
N GLU A 143 -49.36 44.92 69.96
CA GLU A 143 -48.85 43.55 70.10
C GLU A 143 -49.11 42.72 68.82
N GLU A 144 -50.29 42.87 68.20
CA GLU A 144 -50.62 42.22 66.91
C GLU A 144 -49.72 42.71 65.77
N SER A 145 -49.49 44.02 65.65
CA SER A 145 -48.58 44.59 64.65
C SER A 145 -47.12 44.23 64.90
N GLN A 146 -46.66 44.11 66.16
CA GLN A 146 -45.34 43.56 66.47
C GLN A 146 -45.20 42.09 66.04
N CYS A 147 -46.24 41.27 66.24
CA CYS A 147 -46.26 39.88 65.79
C CYS A 147 -46.17 39.79 64.25
N MET A 148 -46.95 40.60 63.54
CA MET A 148 -46.92 40.67 62.07
C MET A 148 -45.56 41.16 61.53
N VAL A 149 -44.89 42.10 62.22
CA VAL A 149 -43.53 42.53 61.87
C VAL A 149 -42.50 41.42 62.13
N ALA A 150 -42.65 40.62 63.19
CA ALA A 150 -41.78 39.47 63.43
C ALA A 150 -41.95 38.37 62.36
N GLU A 151 -43.18 38.07 61.98
CA GLU A 151 -43.55 37.15 60.90
C GLU A 151 -42.93 37.59 59.55
N LEU A 152 -43.12 38.87 59.17
CA LEU A 152 -42.53 39.43 57.95
C LEU A 152 -41.00 39.41 57.96
N ASN A 153 -40.35 39.70 59.08
CA ASN A 153 -38.89 39.60 59.19
C ASN A 153 -38.39 38.15 59.05
N SER A 154 -39.12 37.18 59.60
CA SER A 154 -38.81 35.74 59.43
C SER A 154 -38.89 35.33 57.95
N GLN A 155 -39.94 35.76 57.25
CA GLN A 155 -40.11 35.51 55.82
C GLN A 155 -38.99 36.16 54.99
N LEU A 156 -38.66 37.43 55.26
CA LEU A 156 -37.55 38.16 54.61
C LEU A 156 -36.19 37.47 54.84
N GLU A 157 -35.95 36.94 56.05
CA GLU A 157 -34.76 36.16 56.38
C GLU A 157 -34.72 34.80 55.63
N THR A 158 -35.87 34.17 55.36
CA THR A 158 -35.91 32.98 54.49
C THR A 158 -35.67 33.32 53.01
N CYS A 159 -36.24 34.42 52.49
CA CYS A 159 -35.97 34.88 51.12
C CYS A 159 -34.48 35.17 50.92
N ARG A 160 -33.83 35.88 51.86
CA ARG A 160 -32.37 36.14 51.82
C ARG A 160 -31.51 34.88 51.85
N LYS A 161 -31.98 33.78 52.46
CA LYS A 161 -31.29 32.48 52.44
C LYS A 161 -31.45 31.78 51.10
N GLN A 162 -32.65 31.83 50.52
CA GLN A 162 -32.91 31.32 49.16
C GLN A 162 -32.09 32.10 48.12
N GLU A 163 -32.11 33.43 48.17
CA GLU A 163 -31.31 34.34 47.34
C GLU A 163 -29.81 34.00 47.39
N ARG A 164 -29.23 33.84 48.60
CA ARG A 164 -27.83 33.39 48.74
C ARG A 164 -27.57 32.03 48.12
N SER A 165 -28.44 31.04 48.34
CA SER A 165 -28.28 29.71 47.71
C SER A 165 -28.41 29.74 46.20
N ALA A 166 -29.26 30.62 45.65
CA ALA A 166 -29.38 30.84 44.22
C ALA A 166 -28.11 31.52 43.67
N MET A 167 -27.58 32.54 44.36
CA MET A 167 -26.35 33.23 43.96
C MET A 167 -25.13 32.30 44.02
N GLU A 168 -25.00 31.44 45.03
CA GLU A 168 -23.99 30.38 45.07
C GLU A 168 -24.13 29.39 43.89
N SER A 169 -25.35 29.06 43.47
CA SER A 169 -25.58 28.21 42.29
C SER A 169 -25.22 28.91 40.98
N VAL A 170 -25.49 30.21 40.85
CA VAL A 170 -25.10 31.03 39.69
C VAL A 170 -23.59 31.19 39.61
N VAL A 171 -22.90 31.40 40.74
CA VAL A 171 -21.43 31.45 40.78
C VAL A 171 -20.83 30.12 40.32
N LYS A 172 -21.35 28.96 40.78
CA LYS A 172 -20.92 27.64 40.31
C LYS A 172 -21.15 27.47 38.80
N LEU A 173 -22.37 27.73 38.31
CA LEU A 173 -22.68 27.66 36.89
C LEU A 173 -21.84 28.62 36.03
N SER A 174 -21.43 29.77 36.57
CA SER A 174 -20.51 30.68 35.88
C SER A 174 -19.08 30.14 35.80
N ALA A 175 -18.60 29.47 36.85
CA ALA A 175 -17.30 28.80 36.85
C ALA A 175 -17.29 27.59 35.89
N ASP A 176 -18.33 26.76 35.94
CA ASP A 176 -18.55 25.63 35.05
C ASP A 176 -18.59 26.10 33.58
N LYS A 177 -19.30 27.21 33.30
CA LYS A 177 -19.32 27.87 31.99
C LYS A 177 -17.91 28.29 31.55
N THR A 178 -17.15 29.00 32.40
CA THR A 178 -15.79 29.44 32.02
C THR A 178 -14.82 28.28 31.81
N CYS A 179 -15.03 27.14 32.48
CA CYS A 179 -14.27 25.92 32.26
C CYS A 179 -14.57 25.34 30.86
N MET A 180 -15.85 25.22 30.50
CA MET A 180 -16.26 24.75 29.16
C MET A 180 -15.80 25.72 28.05
N GLU A 181 -15.84 27.03 28.28
CA GLU A 181 -15.31 28.02 27.32
C GLU A 181 -13.78 27.90 27.14
N GLN A 182 -13.04 27.44 28.16
CA GLN A 182 -11.62 27.12 28.01
C GLN A 182 -11.41 25.80 27.27
N GLU A 183 -12.13 24.73 27.63
CA GLU A 183 -12.07 23.44 26.92
C GLU A 183 -12.41 23.58 25.42
N ILE A 184 -13.37 24.45 25.07
CA ILE A 184 -13.70 24.76 23.67
C ILE A 184 -12.53 25.43 22.97
N ARG A 185 -11.94 26.50 23.54
CA ARG A 185 -10.76 27.17 22.96
C ARG A 185 -9.57 26.21 22.76
N GLU A 186 -9.30 25.36 23.74
CA GLU A 186 -8.24 24.33 23.64
C GLU A 186 -8.53 23.31 22.51
N LYS A 187 -9.80 23.03 22.21
CA LYS A 187 -10.20 22.20 21.06
C LYS A 187 -10.14 22.95 19.73
N ASP A 188 -10.49 24.22 19.68
CA ASP A 188 -10.39 25.04 18.48
C ASP A 188 -8.92 25.26 18.06
N GLU A 189 -8.00 25.44 19.01
CA GLU A 189 -6.56 25.43 18.76
C GLU A 189 -6.05 24.07 18.23
N GLU A 190 -6.52 22.95 18.79
CA GLU A 190 -6.21 21.61 18.26
C GLU A 190 -6.74 21.41 16.83
N ILE A 191 -7.96 21.89 16.53
CA ILE A 191 -8.56 21.85 15.19
C ILE A 191 -7.76 22.70 14.20
N LEU A 192 -7.33 23.90 14.58
CA LEU A 192 -6.47 24.75 13.75
C LEU A 192 -5.15 24.07 13.42
N LEU A 193 -4.45 23.51 14.42
CA LEU A 193 -3.21 22.76 14.22
C LEU A 193 -3.41 21.55 13.30
N LYS A 194 -4.55 20.87 13.38
CA LYS A 194 -4.89 19.76 12.46
C LYS A 194 -5.26 20.24 11.05
N GLY A 195 -5.90 21.40 10.90
CA GLY A 195 -6.09 22.04 9.59
C GLY A 195 -4.76 22.38 8.92
N ASP A 196 -3.79 22.83 9.71
CA ASP A 196 -2.42 23.14 9.29
C ASP A 196 -1.64 21.89 8.85
N GLU A 197 -1.77 20.77 9.58
CA GLU A 197 -1.23 19.46 9.18
C GLU A 197 -1.87 18.94 7.89
N ILE A 198 -3.20 19.01 7.76
CA ILE A 198 -3.94 18.59 6.55
C ILE A 198 -3.51 19.44 5.35
N SER A 199 -3.30 20.74 5.54
CA SER A 199 -2.86 21.65 4.46
C SER A 199 -1.45 21.31 3.96
N LYS A 200 -0.52 20.97 4.87
CA LYS A 200 0.84 20.50 4.54
C LYS A 200 0.80 19.18 3.76
N LEU A 201 0.06 18.18 4.28
CA LEU A 201 -0.13 16.90 3.61
C LEU A 201 -0.80 17.03 2.23
N SER A 202 -1.73 17.99 2.06
CA SER A 202 -2.35 18.30 0.77
C SER A 202 -1.34 18.88 -0.23
N SER A 203 -0.40 19.72 0.23
CA SER A 203 0.69 20.24 -0.61
C SER A 203 1.66 19.13 -1.03
N GLU A 204 2.08 18.29 -0.09
CA GLU A 204 2.95 17.12 -0.36
C GLU A 204 2.30 16.14 -1.36
N LEU A 205 0.99 15.88 -1.24
CA LEU A 205 0.23 15.08 -2.21
C LEU A 205 0.16 15.73 -3.59
N MET A 206 0.07 17.06 -3.67
CA MET A 206 0.09 17.78 -4.94
C MET A 206 1.47 17.71 -5.62
N GLU A 207 2.55 17.90 -4.86
CA GLU A 207 3.92 17.74 -5.34
C GLU A 207 4.20 16.31 -5.83
N MET A 208 3.84 15.29 -5.02
CA MET A 208 3.93 13.88 -5.43
C MET A 208 3.09 13.56 -6.67
N GLY A 209 1.93 14.19 -6.83
CA GLY A 209 1.11 14.09 -8.04
C GLY A 209 1.78 14.70 -9.28
N ASN A 210 2.44 15.85 -9.12
CA ASN A 210 3.22 16.50 -10.17
C ASN A 210 4.46 15.68 -10.55
N GLU A 211 5.18 15.11 -9.57
CA GLU A 211 6.28 14.17 -9.83
C GLU A 211 5.79 12.93 -10.59
N MET A 212 4.66 12.33 -10.20
CA MET A 212 4.11 11.16 -10.88
C MET A 212 3.73 11.47 -12.33
N ASN A 213 3.20 12.67 -12.60
CA ASN A 213 2.93 13.13 -13.96
C ASN A 213 4.22 13.35 -14.77
N HIS A 214 5.30 13.87 -14.15
CA HIS A 214 6.60 14.02 -14.82
C HIS A 214 7.23 12.66 -15.17
N VAL A 215 7.28 11.72 -14.22
CA VAL A 215 7.78 10.35 -14.46
C VAL A 215 6.95 9.64 -15.53
N LYS A 216 5.63 9.85 -15.56
CA LYS A 216 4.74 9.32 -16.61
C LYS A 216 5.05 9.89 -18.00
N LEU A 217 5.46 11.17 -18.08
CA LEU A 217 5.91 11.78 -19.34
C LEU A 217 7.26 11.17 -19.79
N GLN A 218 8.23 11.07 -18.89
CA GLN A 218 9.53 10.44 -19.17
C GLN A 218 9.37 8.99 -19.64
N LEU A 219 8.49 8.20 -19.01
CA LEU A 219 8.17 6.84 -19.46
C LEU A 219 7.55 6.79 -20.87
N SER A 220 6.76 7.81 -21.26
CA SER A 220 6.25 7.92 -22.62
C SER A 220 7.34 8.27 -23.64
N GLU A 221 8.33 9.07 -23.24
CA GLU A 221 9.49 9.42 -24.07
C GLU A 221 10.45 8.23 -24.24
N TYR A 222 10.75 7.49 -23.16
CA TYR A 222 11.52 6.26 -23.24
C TYR A 222 10.80 5.17 -24.07
N SER A 223 9.47 5.03 -23.97
CA SER A 223 8.70 4.11 -24.81
C SER A 223 8.86 4.47 -26.30
N SER A 224 8.65 5.74 -26.66
CA SER A 224 8.85 6.23 -28.02
C SER A 224 10.29 6.00 -28.52
N ARG A 225 11.29 6.16 -27.64
CA ARG A 225 12.69 5.87 -27.99
C ARG A 225 12.95 4.38 -28.19
N ILE A 226 12.30 3.50 -27.43
CA ILE A 226 12.35 2.04 -27.62
C ILE A 226 11.71 1.67 -28.97
N ASP A 227 10.54 2.22 -29.31
CA ASP A 227 9.87 1.97 -30.59
C ASP A 227 10.77 2.36 -31.79
N VAL A 228 11.44 3.52 -31.71
CA VAL A 228 12.40 3.96 -32.73
C VAL A 228 13.62 3.03 -32.81
N LEU A 229 14.16 2.56 -31.68
CA LEU A 229 15.30 1.64 -31.65
C LEU A 229 14.92 0.24 -32.17
N GLN A 230 13.69 -0.22 -31.96
CA GLN A 230 13.17 -1.46 -32.55
C GLN A 230 13.11 -1.35 -34.08
N LEU A 231 12.53 -0.26 -34.61
CA LEU A 231 12.47 0.00 -36.06
C LEU A 231 13.88 0.12 -36.69
N GLU A 232 14.84 0.70 -35.98
CA GLU A 232 16.25 0.76 -36.42
C GLU A 232 16.89 -0.64 -36.43
N ASN A 233 16.64 -1.46 -35.41
CA ASN A 233 17.14 -2.82 -35.31
C ASN A 233 16.54 -3.76 -36.38
N ASP A 234 15.23 -3.68 -36.64
CA ASP A 234 14.56 -4.39 -37.74
C ASP A 234 15.15 -4.00 -39.11
N SER A 235 15.42 -2.70 -39.29
CA SER A 235 16.08 -2.18 -40.49
C SER A 235 17.53 -2.65 -40.63
N LEU A 236 18.22 -2.96 -39.53
CA LEU A 236 19.56 -3.55 -39.55
C LEU A 236 19.50 -5.06 -39.79
N SER A 237 18.56 -5.79 -39.17
CA SER A 237 18.34 -7.22 -39.40
C SER A 237 18.04 -7.49 -40.87
N SER A 238 17.14 -6.73 -41.49
CA SER A 238 16.81 -6.84 -42.91
C SER A 238 18.02 -6.62 -43.83
N LYS A 239 18.93 -5.71 -43.47
CA LYS A 239 20.20 -5.50 -44.19
C LYS A 239 21.18 -6.65 -43.99
N CYS A 240 21.25 -7.23 -42.80
CA CYS A 240 22.04 -8.43 -42.52
C CYS A 240 21.52 -9.65 -43.31
N ASP A 241 20.20 -9.85 -43.37
CA ASP A 241 19.59 -10.92 -44.17
C ASP A 241 19.86 -10.77 -45.66
N GLU A 242 19.81 -9.54 -46.19
CA GLU A 242 20.15 -9.27 -47.59
C GLU A 242 21.66 -9.47 -47.87
N ALA A 243 22.54 -9.07 -46.96
CA ALA A 243 23.97 -9.37 -47.04
C ALA A 243 24.25 -10.89 -46.97
N ASN A 244 23.50 -11.63 -46.14
CA ASN A 244 23.60 -13.09 -46.04
C ASN A 244 23.17 -13.77 -47.36
N LYS A 245 22.08 -13.32 -48.00
CA LYS A 245 21.68 -13.81 -49.34
C LYS A 245 22.78 -13.59 -50.36
N GLN A 246 23.37 -12.39 -50.40
CA GLN A 246 24.46 -12.07 -51.32
C GLN A 246 25.70 -12.94 -51.07
N LEU A 247 26.02 -13.24 -49.80
CA LEU A 247 27.13 -14.13 -49.43
C LEU A 247 26.87 -15.59 -49.87
N VAL A 248 25.63 -16.08 -49.76
CA VAL A 248 25.22 -17.39 -50.30
C VAL A 248 25.38 -17.43 -51.83
N CYS A 249 24.84 -16.44 -52.56
CA CYS A 249 24.99 -16.36 -54.01
C CYS A 249 26.47 -16.32 -54.47
N LEU A 250 27.35 -15.65 -53.73
CA LEU A 250 28.80 -15.66 -53.98
C LEU A 250 29.45 -17.01 -53.65
N SER A 251 28.93 -17.77 -52.69
CA SER A 251 29.37 -19.14 -52.40
C SER A 251 28.98 -20.10 -53.53
N ASP A 252 27.77 -19.99 -54.05
CA ASP A 252 27.27 -20.81 -55.15
C ASP A 252 28.05 -20.52 -56.45
N LEU A 253 28.28 -19.24 -56.77
CA LEU A 253 29.11 -18.83 -57.91
C LEU A 253 30.56 -19.33 -57.78
N LYS A 254 31.10 -19.35 -56.56
CA LYS A 254 32.44 -19.92 -56.28
C LYS A 254 32.47 -21.44 -56.50
N ALA A 255 31.40 -22.16 -56.12
CA ALA A 255 31.28 -23.59 -56.39
C ALA A 255 31.19 -23.89 -57.89
N GLU A 256 30.44 -23.10 -58.66
CA GLU A 256 30.37 -23.21 -60.13
C GLU A 256 31.73 -22.94 -60.78
N VAL A 257 32.46 -21.90 -60.36
CA VAL A 257 33.84 -21.62 -60.82
C VAL A 257 34.79 -22.79 -60.49
N GLN A 258 34.63 -23.44 -59.34
CA GLN A 258 35.45 -24.59 -58.94
C GLN A 258 35.14 -25.86 -59.76
N ASP A 259 33.87 -26.10 -60.10
CA ASP A 259 33.44 -27.17 -61.02
C ASP A 259 33.94 -26.92 -62.45
N LEU A 260 33.85 -25.67 -62.95
CA LEU A 260 34.39 -25.27 -64.24
C LEU A 260 35.92 -25.43 -64.31
N LEU A 261 36.64 -25.16 -63.21
CA LEU A 261 38.07 -25.44 -63.09
C LEU A 261 38.37 -26.94 -63.15
N GLY A 262 37.60 -27.78 -62.45
CA GLY A 262 37.72 -29.24 -62.54
C GLY A 262 37.55 -29.75 -63.98
N LYS A 263 36.48 -29.31 -64.65
CA LYS A 263 36.17 -29.61 -66.05
C LYS A 263 37.21 -29.05 -67.04
N LEU A 264 37.97 -28.02 -66.65
CA LEU A 264 39.12 -27.54 -67.42
C LEU A 264 40.32 -28.48 -67.24
N THR A 265 40.65 -28.88 -66.01
CA THR A 265 41.76 -29.81 -65.75
C THR A 265 41.53 -31.19 -66.38
N GLU A 266 40.30 -31.70 -66.36
CA GLU A 266 39.93 -32.94 -67.07
C GLU A 266 40.18 -32.84 -68.58
N LYS A 267 39.88 -31.68 -69.20
CA LYS A 267 40.14 -31.42 -70.62
C LYS A 267 41.62 -31.26 -70.93
N GLU A 268 42.39 -30.64 -70.02
CA GLU A 268 43.84 -30.57 -70.16
C GLU A 268 44.50 -31.95 -70.09
N ASP A 269 44.08 -32.81 -69.16
CA ASP A 269 44.60 -34.17 -69.04
C ASP A 269 44.16 -35.07 -70.20
N LEU A 270 42.94 -34.88 -70.71
CA LEU A 270 42.50 -35.49 -71.96
C LEU A 270 43.39 -35.04 -73.15
N LEU A 271 43.71 -33.74 -73.25
CA LEU A 271 44.63 -33.20 -74.26
C LEU A 271 46.04 -33.82 -74.15
N LYS A 272 46.60 -33.91 -72.93
CA LYS A 272 47.89 -34.56 -72.66
C LYS A 272 47.84 -36.03 -73.11
N SER A 273 46.76 -36.75 -72.81
CA SER A 273 46.58 -38.15 -73.23
C SER A 273 46.50 -38.30 -74.76
N MET A 274 45.77 -37.42 -75.45
CA MET A 274 45.68 -37.40 -76.92
C MET A 274 47.02 -37.04 -77.57
N GLN A 275 47.83 -36.18 -76.95
CA GLN A 275 49.16 -35.86 -77.45
C GLN A 275 50.13 -37.05 -77.31
N ILE A 276 50.12 -37.75 -76.16
CA ILE A 276 50.89 -38.99 -75.96
C ILE A 276 50.46 -40.08 -76.96
N GLN A 277 49.15 -40.21 -77.23
CA GLN A 277 48.61 -41.10 -78.24
C GLN A 277 49.16 -40.77 -79.65
N ASN A 278 49.15 -39.49 -80.03
CA ASN A 278 49.66 -39.01 -81.32
C ASN A 278 51.18 -39.23 -81.47
N GLU A 279 51.96 -39.01 -80.41
CA GLU A 279 53.40 -39.32 -80.37
C GLU A 279 53.67 -40.83 -80.47
N SER A 280 52.82 -41.66 -79.86
CA SER A 280 52.85 -43.12 -80.02
C SER A 280 52.52 -43.56 -81.46
N ASP A 281 51.52 -42.96 -82.09
CA ASP A 281 51.12 -43.27 -83.46
C ASP A 281 52.14 -42.77 -84.49
N GLN A 282 52.81 -41.62 -84.26
CA GLN A 282 53.98 -41.23 -85.05
C GLN A 282 55.14 -42.22 -84.92
N CYS A 283 55.39 -42.78 -83.74
CA CYS A 283 56.39 -43.84 -83.57
C CYS A 283 56.01 -45.11 -84.34
N LYS A 284 54.72 -45.51 -84.32
CA LYS A 284 54.22 -46.65 -85.11
C LYS A 284 54.37 -46.40 -86.61
N ILE A 285 54.07 -45.19 -87.10
CA ILE A 285 54.26 -44.81 -88.50
C ILE A 285 55.73 -44.89 -88.90
N LYS A 286 56.66 -44.33 -88.10
CA LYS A 286 58.11 -44.45 -88.35
C LYS A 286 58.56 -45.90 -88.42
N VAL A 287 58.19 -46.72 -87.44
CA VAL A 287 58.50 -48.16 -87.43
C VAL A 287 57.89 -48.89 -88.64
N GLN A 288 56.66 -48.53 -89.05
CA GLN A 288 56.03 -49.07 -90.26
C GLN A 288 56.74 -48.62 -91.54
N GLU A 289 57.30 -47.42 -91.57
CA GLU A 289 58.04 -46.86 -92.71
C GLU A 289 59.47 -47.40 -92.81
N ASP A 290 60.14 -47.62 -91.68
CA ASP A 290 61.38 -48.38 -91.56
C ASP A 290 61.16 -49.83 -92.03
N PHE A 291 60.11 -50.51 -91.56
CA PHE A 291 59.72 -51.83 -92.07
C PHE A 291 59.34 -51.78 -93.56
N LYS A 292 58.84 -50.67 -94.10
CA LYS A 292 58.54 -50.52 -95.54
C LYS A 292 59.81 -50.37 -96.38
N GLN A 293 60.83 -49.69 -95.88
CA GLN A 293 62.17 -49.68 -96.48
C GLN A 293 62.86 -51.05 -96.36
N GLN A 294 62.68 -51.72 -95.24
CA GLN A 294 63.19 -53.09 -95.02
C GLN A 294 62.47 -54.10 -95.93
N ILE A 295 61.15 -53.96 -96.14
CA ILE A 295 60.38 -54.72 -97.14
C ILE A 295 60.83 -54.36 -98.56
N SER A 296 61.11 -53.10 -98.89
CA SER A 296 61.60 -52.73 -100.23
C SER A 296 62.96 -53.36 -100.53
N SER A 297 63.91 -53.29 -99.59
CA SER A 297 65.24 -53.92 -99.75
C SER A 297 65.17 -55.44 -99.70
N LEU A 298 64.26 -56.02 -98.90
CA LEU A 298 63.93 -57.44 -98.96
C LEU A 298 63.18 -57.82 -100.25
N GLN A 299 62.44 -56.91 -100.90
CA GLN A 299 61.80 -57.13 -102.20
C GLN A 299 62.80 -57.06 -103.34
N ASP A 300 63.80 -56.19 -103.30
CA ASP A 300 64.92 -56.23 -104.27
C ASP A 300 65.80 -57.47 -104.05
N ALA A 301 66.05 -57.86 -102.79
CA ALA A 301 66.71 -59.13 -102.49
C ALA A 301 65.86 -60.34 -102.91
N LEU A 302 64.54 -60.30 -102.69
CA LEU A 302 63.59 -61.33 -103.11
C LEU A 302 63.53 -61.38 -104.63
N ARG A 303 63.54 -60.26 -105.35
CA ARG A 303 63.55 -60.22 -106.82
C ARG A 303 64.83 -60.83 -107.42
N ASN A 304 65.97 -60.60 -106.77
CA ASN A 304 67.23 -61.29 -107.07
C ASN A 304 67.25 -62.77 -106.63
N LYS A 305 66.30 -63.18 -105.79
CA LYS A 305 66.02 -64.58 -105.45
C LYS A 305 64.88 -65.18 -106.27
N GLU A 306 64.00 -64.40 -106.88
CA GLU A 306 62.90 -64.78 -107.75
C GLU A 306 63.37 -65.01 -109.18
N SER A 307 64.50 -64.43 -109.61
CA SER A 307 65.22 -64.94 -110.79
C SER A 307 65.77 -66.34 -110.50
N VAL A 308 66.50 -66.50 -109.39
CA VAL A 308 67.05 -67.79 -108.95
C VAL A 308 65.95 -68.81 -108.60
N VAL A 309 64.76 -68.35 -108.20
CA VAL A 309 63.59 -69.19 -107.91
C VAL A 309 62.73 -69.38 -109.15
N GLN A 310 62.75 -68.53 -110.18
CA GLN A 310 62.25 -68.92 -111.51
C GLN A 310 63.13 -70.02 -112.12
N ASP A 311 64.46 -69.94 -111.96
CA ASP A 311 65.40 -70.98 -112.36
C ASP A 311 65.15 -72.31 -111.58
N LEU A 312 64.65 -72.25 -110.34
CA LEU A 312 64.33 -73.42 -109.49
C LEU A 312 62.85 -73.83 -109.49
N GLU A 313 61.91 -72.99 -109.90
CA GLU A 313 60.47 -73.32 -110.05
C GLU A 313 60.23 -74.05 -111.37
N GLN A 314 61.08 -73.87 -112.38
CA GLN A 314 61.20 -74.82 -113.49
C GLN A 314 61.56 -76.23 -112.99
N GLU A 315 62.25 -76.37 -111.85
CA GLU A 315 62.48 -77.67 -111.21
C GLU A 315 61.36 -78.08 -110.24
N LEU A 316 60.78 -77.13 -109.48
CA LEU A 316 59.84 -77.35 -108.37
C LEU A 316 58.33 -77.26 -108.69
N ALA A 317 57.93 -77.06 -109.95
CA ALA A 317 56.53 -77.15 -110.40
C ALA A 317 55.93 -78.58 -110.33
N LYS A 318 56.04 -79.27 -109.18
CA LYS A 318 55.80 -80.72 -109.01
C LYS A 318 55.07 -81.20 -107.70
N LEU A 319 54.72 -80.40 -106.66
CA LEU A 319 54.13 -80.85 -105.32
C LEU A 319 53.02 -79.95 -104.64
N ARG A 320 52.42 -80.31 -103.45
CA ARG A 320 50.99 -79.94 -103.07
C ARG A 320 50.43 -80.03 -101.56
N ASP A 321 49.65 -79.01 -101.07
CA ASP A 321 48.45 -78.82 -100.10
C ASP A 321 48.19 -79.49 -98.62
N THR A 322 47.54 -78.87 -97.52
CA THR A 322 46.71 -79.42 -96.25
C THR A 322 46.41 -78.54 -94.88
N VAL A 323 45.39 -78.80 -93.90
CA VAL A 323 45.06 -78.12 -92.50
C VAL A 323 43.82 -78.59 -91.49
N THR A 324 43.70 -78.33 -90.09
CA THR A 324 42.48 -78.05 -89.08
C THR A 324 42.21 -78.63 -87.54
N ASN A 325 41.54 -77.85 -86.57
CA ASN A 325 40.53 -77.91 -85.33
C ASN A 325 40.54 -78.84 -83.96
N GLU A 326 39.81 -78.85 -82.74
CA GLU A 326 38.88 -78.06 -81.71
C GLU A 326 38.37 -78.81 -80.31
N THR A 327 37.83 -78.24 -79.12
CA THR A 327 37.05 -78.89 -77.87
C THR A 327 36.60 -78.10 -76.48
N ALA A 328 35.67 -78.56 -75.51
CA ALA A 328 35.26 -78.03 -74.07
C ALA A 328 34.24 -78.82 -73.02
N ASN A 329 33.98 -78.49 -71.65
CA ASN A 329 32.89 -78.96 -70.58
C ASN A 329 33.05 -78.55 -68.98
N THR A 330 32.36 -78.77 -67.75
CA THR A 330 31.04 -79.14 -66.92
C THR A 330 31.24 -79.22 -65.29
N GLU A 331 30.46 -79.44 -64.11
CA GLU A 331 29.09 -79.44 -63.33
C GLU A 331 29.17 -79.95 -61.75
N VAL A 332 28.31 -80.12 -60.62
CA VAL A 332 26.96 -79.77 -59.86
C VAL A 332 26.76 -80.34 -58.29
N SER A 333 25.65 -80.20 -57.41
CA SER A 333 25.48 -80.58 -55.87
C SER A 333 24.05 -80.78 -55.06
N SER A 334 23.87 -81.22 -53.72
CA SER A 334 22.56 -81.42 -52.83
C SER A 334 22.52 -81.73 -51.21
N THR A 335 21.36 -81.89 -50.39
CA THR A 335 21.17 -81.98 -48.81
C THR A 335 19.89 -82.70 -48.04
N PHE A 336 19.71 -82.76 -46.62
CA PHE A 336 18.47 -82.90 -45.60
C PHE A 336 18.31 -83.91 -44.29
N SER A 337 17.36 -83.79 -43.23
CA SER A 337 17.10 -84.69 -41.93
C SER A 337 15.85 -84.51 -40.86
N LEU A 338 15.47 -85.41 -39.81
CA LEU A 338 14.37 -85.29 -38.66
C LEU A 338 14.14 -86.40 -37.43
N SER A 339 13.30 -86.28 -36.30
CA SER A 339 12.94 -87.31 -35.12
C SER A 339 11.82 -87.05 -33.93
N ARG A 340 11.31 -88.01 -32.99
CA ARG A 340 10.39 -87.90 -31.68
C ARG A 340 9.94 -89.21 -30.76
N ASN A 341 9.46 -89.19 -29.43
CA ASN A 341 8.67 -90.29 -28.60
C ASN A 341 7.91 -90.03 -27.17
N GLU A 342 6.95 -90.91 -26.67
CA GLU A 342 6.54 -91.44 -25.25
C GLU A 342 5.02 -91.53 -24.73
N GLU A 343 4.49 -92.70 -24.21
CA GLU A 343 3.17 -92.94 -23.46
C GLU A 343 2.92 -94.42 -22.92
N LEU A 344 2.59 -94.74 -21.62
CA LEU A 344 2.11 -96.12 -21.19
C LEU A 344 1.52 -96.48 -19.75
N SER A 345 1.28 -95.59 -18.77
CA SER A 345 1.24 -96.01 -17.32
C SER A 345 -0.10 -95.94 -16.52
N ARG A 346 -1.20 -96.66 -16.87
CA ARG A 346 -2.57 -96.29 -16.38
C ARG A 346 -3.51 -97.37 -15.77
N MET A 347 -3.00 -98.45 -15.15
CA MET A 347 -3.85 -99.61 -14.75
C MET A 347 -3.67 -100.17 -13.31
N LYS A 348 -3.12 -99.40 -12.35
CA LYS A 348 -2.82 -99.92 -10.99
C LYS A 348 -3.72 -99.37 -9.85
N ASP A 349 -4.38 -98.24 -10.06
CA ASP A 349 -4.79 -97.35 -8.94
C ASP A 349 -6.13 -97.70 -8.24
N LEU A 350 -6.75 -98.85 -8.54
CA LEU A 350 -8.13 -99.15 -8.12
C LEU A 350 -8.27 -100.05 -6.88
N GLU A 351 -7.27 -100.87 -6.54
CA GLU A 351 -7.39 -101.85 -5.45
C GLU A 351 -7.02 -101.27 -4.06
N ASP A 352 -6.04 -100.36 -3.99
CA ASP A 352 -5.57 -99.71 -2.74
C ASP A 352 -6.65 -98.83 -2.05
N SER A 353 -7.76 -98.52 -2.72
CA SER A 353 -8.70 -97.47 -2.33
C SER A 353 -9.48 -97.74 -1.02
N PHE A 354 -9.65 -98.99 -0.59
CA PHE A 354 -10.59 -99.34 0.50
C PHE A 354 -9.93 -99.48 1.87
N GLU A 355 -8.79 -100.16 1.98
CA GLU A 355 -8.11 -100.38 3.27
C GLU A 355 -7.60 -99.07 3.88
N ASP A 356 -7.14 -98.16 3.01
CA ASP A 356 -6.65 -96.81 3.34
C ASP A 356 -7.70 -95.93 4.06
N LYS A 357 -9.01 -96.21 3.89
CA LYS A 357 -10.11 -95.44 4.52
C LYS A 357 -10.21 -95.67 6.03
N TYR A 358 -9.98 -96.89 6.51
CA TYR A 358 -10.10 -97.23 7.94
C TYR A 358 -8.95 -96.61 8.76
N THR A 359 -7.73 -96.70 8.21
CA THR A 359 -6.50 -96.15 8.83
C THR A 359 -6.58 -94.64 9.01
N LYS A 360 -7.14 -93.92 8.03
CA LYS A 360 -7.37 -92.47 8.08
C LYS A 360 -8.26 -92.05 9.25
N LEU A 361 -9.34 -92.81 9.55
CA LEU A 361 -10.27 -92.46 10.62
C LEU A 361 -9.60 -92.52 12.01
N ARG A 362 -8.77 -93.54 12.27
CA ARG A 362 -8.00 -93.65 13.52
C ARG A 362 -6.96 -92.53 13.66
N VAL A 363 -6.35 -92.11 12.55
CA VAL A 363 -5.40 -90.99 12.51
C VAL A 363 -6.09 -89.66 12.83
N VAL A 364 -7.34 -89.44 12.39
CA VAL A 364 -8.11 -88.22 12.71
C VAL A 364 -8.36 -88.10 14.22
N ALA A 365 -8.77 -89.18 14.90
CA ALA A 365 -9.03 -89.15 16.34
C ALA A 365 -7.77 -88.78 17.17
N VAL A 366 -6.60 -89.32 16.80
CA VAL A 366 -5.32 -89.00 17.45
C VAL A 366 -4.90 -87.56 17.14
N LYS A 367 -5.06 -87.10 15.89
CA LYS A 367 -4.80 -85.70 15.51
C LYS A 367 -5.66 -84.72 16.30
N LEU A 368 -6.95 -84.98 16.49
CA LEU A 368 -7.85 -84.13 17.28
C LEU A 368 -7.41 -84.05 18.75
N LYS A 369 -7.05 -85.17 19.38
CA LYS A 369 -6.54 -85.15 20.76
C LYS A 369 -5.24 -84.34 20.88
N LYS A 370 -4.30 -84.51 19.94
CA LYS A 370 -3.06 -83.71 19.89
C LYS A 370 -3.37 -82.22 19.67
N ARG A 371 -4.35 -81.90 18.83
CA ARG A 371 -4.77 -80.52 18.53
C ARG A 371 -5.34 -79.79 19.76
N VAL A 372 -6.11 -80.49 20.60
CA VAL A 372 -6.58 -79.91 21.88
C VAL A 372 -5.41 -79.57 22.80
N THR A 373 -4.45 -80.48 22.99
CA THR A 373 -3.27 -80.21 23.83
C THR A 373 -2.37 -79.09 23.27
N GLU A 374 -2.21 -79.01 21.94
CA GLU A 374 -1.53 -77.89 21.28
C GLU A 374 -2.23 -76.56 21.58
N LEU A 375 -3.56 -76.50 21.41
CA LEU A 375 -4.35 -75.27 21.61
C LEU A 375 -4.34 -74.79 23.06
N THR A 376 -4.39 -75.70 24.04
CA THR A 376 -4.23 -75.32 25.46
C THR A 376 -2.84 -74.71 25.71
N GLN A 377 -1.78 -75.34 25.19
CA GLN A 377 -0.42 -74.87 25.39
C GLN A 377 -0.15 -73.51 24.71
N THR A 378 -0.73 -73.25 23.53
CA THR A 378 -0.61 -71.92 22.89
C THR A 378 -1.33 -70.83 23.68
N LEU A 379 -2.53 -71.10 24.19
CA LEU A 379 -3.33 -70.12 24.93
C LEU A 379 -2.67 -69.75 26.28
N GLU A 380 -2.03 -70.72 26.93
CA GLU A 380 -1.24 -70.49 28.15
C GLU A 380 0.05 -69.70 27.86
N GLY A 381 0.69 -69.97 26.72
CA GLY A 381 1.80 -69.17 26.20
C GLY A 381 1.39 -67.71 25.89
N GLU A 382 0.26 -67.49 25.23
CA GLU A 382 -0.29 -66.17 24.94
C GLU A 382 -0.63 -65.38 26.22
N ARG A 383 -1.13 -66.05 27.26
CA ARG A 383 -1.33 -65.42 28.59
C ARG A 383 -0.01 -64.95 29.21
N SER A 384 1.05 -65.76 29.11
CA SER A 384 2.37 -65.36 29.63
C SER A 384 2.97 -64.17 28.86
N LYS A 385 2.79 -64.13 27.53
CA LYS A 385 3.21 -63.01 26.67
C LYS A 385 2.45 -61.72 27.01
N ASN A 386 1.11 -61.76 27.06
CA ASN A 386 0.29 -60.61 27.43
C ASN A 386 0.68 -60.03 28.81
N LEU A 387 1.10 -60.86 29.76
CA LEU A 387 1.58 -60.40 31.07
C LEU A 387 2.92 -59.66 30.98
N ALA A 388 3.87 -60.18 30.18
CA ALA A 388 5.15 -59.55 29.92
C ALA A 388 4.99 -58.23 29.14
N GLU A 389 4.20 -58.23 28.06
CA GLU A 389 3.86 -57.06 27.25
C GLU A 389 3.19 -55.98 28.09
N LYS A 390 2.28 -56.33 29.00
CA LYS A 390 1.69 -55.38 29.96
C LYS A 390 2.74 -54.77 30.89
N SER A 391 3.71 -55.55 31.37
CA SER A 391 4.81 -55.04 32.20
C SER A 391 5.74 -54.11 31.40
N GLU A 392 6.00 -54.42 30.13
CA GLU A 392 6.83 -53.60 29.24
C GLU A 392 6.13 -52.29 28.87
N LEU A 393 4.82 -52.33 28.60
CA LEU A 393 3.98 -51.15 28.39
C LEU A 393 3.93 -50.26 29.64
N GLN A 394 3.86 -50.85 30.85
CA GLN A 394 3.91 -50.09 32.10
C GLN A 394 5.28 -49.43 32.31
N ALA A 395 6.39 -50.10 31.98
CA ALA A 395 7.72 -49.51 32.01
C ALA A 395 7.88 -48.37 30.98
N LYS A 396 7.35 -48.55 29.76
CA LYS A 396 7.29 -47.52 28.72
C LYS A 396 6.45 -46.32 29.16
N LEU A 397 5.32 -46.53 29.85
CA LEU A 397 4.50 -45.45 30.42
C LEU A 397 5.28 -44.64 31.47
N THR A 398 6.01 -45.30 32.38
CA THR A 398 6.86 -44.58 33.34
C THR A 398 8.03 -43.84 32.69
N SER A 399 8.57 -44.36 31.59
CA SER A 399 9.60 -43.68 30.80
C SER A 399 9.04 -42.45 30.06
N LEU A 400 7.85 -42.56 29.45
CA LEU A 400 7.18 -41.41 28.83
C LEU A 400 6.86 -40.33 29.86
N ALA A 401 6.47 -40.71 31.08
CA ALA A 401 6.24 -39.76 32.19
C ALA A 401 7.52 -39.05 32.67
N SER A 402 8.71 -39.67 32.57
CA SER A 402 9.97 -38.96 32.82
C SER A 402 10.38 -38.07 31.64
N HIS A 403 10.22 -38.53 30.40
CA HIS A 403 10.49 -37.72 29.21
C HIS A 403 9.60 -36.46 29.16
N ALA A 404 8.32 -36.57 29.53
CA ALA A 404 7.42 -35.41 29.63
C ALA A 404 7.93 -34.35 30.61
N LYS A 405 8.51 -34.75 31.74
CA LYS A 405 9.16 -33.81 32.68
C LYS A 405 10.43 -33.19 32.11
N THR A 406 11.26 -33.97 31.42
CA THR A 406 12.44 -33.44 30.72
C THR A 406 12.06 -32.42 29.64
N VAL A 407 11.00 -32.70 28.87
CA VAL A 407 10.44 -31.74 27.88
C VAL A 407 9.90 -30.49 28.59
N GLN A 408 9.22 -30.61 29.72
CA GLN A 408 8.76 -29.45 30.50
C GLN A 408 9.92 -28.59 31.01
N THR A 409 11.02 -29.20 31.49
CA THR A 409 12.23 -28.46 31.91
C THR A 409 12.95 -27.82 30.73
N LEU A 410 13.02 -28.51 29.58
CA LEU A 410 13.58 -27.94 28.35
C LEU A 410 12.73 -26.78 27.83
N GLN A 411 11.40 -26.86 27.92
CA GLN A 411 10.52 -25.73 27.56
C GLN A 411 10.82 -24.51 28.42
N SER A 412 10.84 -24.65 29.76
CA SER A 412 11.16 -23.53 30.65
C SER A 412 12.57 -22.94 30.44
N GLU A 413 13.52 -23.71 29.91
CA GLU A 413 14.85 -23.22 29.54
C GLU A 413 14.86 -22.57 28.15
N VAL A 414 14.03 -23.03 27.20
CA VAL A 414 13.78 -22.36 25.92
C VAL A 414 13.10 -21.02 26.15
N ASP A 415 12.05 -20.96 26.96
CA ASP A 415 11.35 -19.72 27.33
C ASP A 415 12.35 -18.71 27.94
N ARG A 416 13.17 -19.15 28.91
CA ARG A 416 14.23 -18.34 29.54
C ARG A 416 15.32 -17.88 28.57
N LEU A 417 15.62 -18.68 27.53
CA LEU A 417 16.58 -18.31 26.48
C LEU A 417 15.95 -17.36 25.44
N GLN A 418 14.64 -17.39 25.24
CA GLN A 418 13.91 -16.39 24.44
C GLN A 418 13.92 -15.02 25.13
N ASP A 419 13.60 -14.97 26.44
CA ASP A 419 13.71 -13.73 27.24
C ASP A 419 15.10 -13.09 27.11
N MET A 420 16.16 -13.89 27.28
CA MET A 420 17.55 -13.44 27.12
C MET A 420 17.87 -13.01 25.69
N LEU A 421 17.34 -13.69 24.67
CA LEU A 421 17.54 -13.32 23.27
C LEU A 421 16.86 -11.99 22.93
N GLU A 422 15.70 -11.72 23.50
CA GLU A 422 14.97 -10.46 23.32
C GLU A 422 15.65 -9.30 24.05
N GLU A 423 16.18 -9.53 25.26
CA GLU A 423 17.03 -8.55 25.95
C GLU A 423 18.30 -8.25 25.14
N GLN A 424 18.98 -9.26 24.59
CA GLN A 424 20.16 -9.05 23.74
C GLN A 424 19.82 -8.34 22.43
N LYS A 425 18.69 -8.66 21.77
CA LYS A 425 18.20 -7.91 20.60
C LYS A 425 17.93 -6.44 20.93
N LYS A 426 17.31 -6.16 22.07
CA LYS A 426 17.02 -4.80 22.54
C LYS A 426 18.31 -4.02 22.80
N ASN A 427 19.30 -4.64 23.44
CA ASN A 427 20.63 -4.07 23.66
C ASN A 427 21.39 -3.84 22.34
N GLN A 428 21.30 -4.78 21.38
CA GLN A 428 21.86 -4.64 20.04
C GLN A 428 21.20 -3.49 19.27
N GLN A 429 19.88 -3.32 19.36
CA GLN A 429 19.16 -2.21 18.73
C GLN A 429 19.53 -0.85 19.34
N GLN A 430 19.71 -0.78 20.66
CA GLN A 430 20.22 0.43 21.33
C GLN A 430 21.65 0.75 20.90
N LEU A 431 22.55 -0.24 20.87
CA LEU A 431 23.93 -0.06 20.43
C LEU A 431 24.00 0.33 18.94
N SER A 432 23.13 -0.22 18.10
CA SER A 432 23.01 0.16 16.69
C SER A 432 22.60 1.63 16.52
N LYS A 433 21.61 2.10 17.29
CA LYS A 433 21.20 3.53 17.28
C LYS A 433 22.30 4.47 17.76
N LEU A 434 23.07 4.07 18.78
CA LEU A 434 24.22 4.85 19.24
C LEU A 434 25.36 4.87 18.20
N LEU A 435 25.62 3.74 17.52
CA LEU A 435 26.59 3.66 16.44
C LEU A 435 26.16 4.50 15.22
N GLU A 436 24.88 4.46 14.86
CA GLU A 436 24.31 5.24 13.76
C GLU A 436 24.40 6.75 14.03
N ALA A 437 24.06 7.20 15.25
CA ALA A 437 24.26 8.58 15.67
C ALA A 437 25.74 9.00 15.61
N ALA A 438 26.67 8.15 16.06
CA ALA A 438 28.11 8.41 15.97
C ALA A 438 28.63 8.43 14.52
N VAL A 439 28.05 7.63 13.63
CA VAL A 439 28.34 7.65 12.18
C VAL A 439 27.81 8.93 11.53
N GLN A 440 26.62 9.39 11.90
CA GLN A 440 26.07 10.68 11.45
C GLN A 440 26.93 11.86 11.93
N GLU A 441 27.36 11.88 13.20
CA GLU A 441 28.28 12.88 13.74
C GLU A 441 29.68 12.82 13.08
N SER A 442 30.16 11.62 12.73
CA SER A 442 31.39 11.47 11.94
C SER A 442 31.22 11.91 10.48
N ALA A 443 30.00 11.84 9.93
CA ALA A 443 29.70 12.27 8.57
C ALA A 443 29.59 13.80 8.47
N SER A 444 28.93 14.47 9.43
CA SER A 444 28.87 15.94 9.48
C SER A 444 30.27 16.54 9.66
N LYS A 445 31.07 16.03 10.61
CA LYS A 445 32.47 16.45 10.79
C LYS A 445 33.35 16.18 9.57
N LYS A 446 33.06 15.14 8.79
CA LYS A 446 33.76 14.89 7.52
C LYS A 446 33.34 15.88 6.42
N PHE A 447 32.09 16.33 6.41
CA PHE A 447 31.61 17.38 5.51
C PHE A 447 32.23 18.74 5.87
N GLU A 448 32.24 19.11 7.15
CA GLU A 448 32.94 20.30 7.68
C GLU A 448 34.44 20.29 7.34
N LEU A 449 35.10 19.13 7.43
CA LEU A 449 36.52 19.00 7.09
C LEU A 449 36.73 19.10 5.56
N ALA A 450 35.78 18.64 4.75
CA ALA A 450 35.82 18.78 3.30
C ALA A 450 35.63 20.24 2.83
N THR A 451 34.69 20.99 3.41
CA THR A 451 34.52 22.42 3.07
C THR A 451 35.74 23.24 3.50
N VAL A 452 36.31 22.97 4.69
CA VAL A 452 37.58 23.59 5.13
C VAL A 452 38.75 23.21 4.21
N GLN A 453 38.77 22.00 3.63
CA GLN A 453 39.77 21.63 2.61
C GLN A 453 39.57 22.38 1.29
N GLU A 454 38.33 22.60 0.86
CA GLU A 454 38.01 23.38 -0.34
C GLU A 454 38.37 24.86 -0.16
N ASP A 455 38.04 25.46 0.98
CA ASP A 455 38.45 26.82 1.36
C ASP A 455 39.99 26.95 1.42
N LEU A 456 40.70 25.99 2.01
CA LEU A 456 42.16 25.99 2.04
C LEU A 456 42.77 25.82 0.63
N ALA A 457 42.17 24.99 -0.23
CA ALA A 457 42.60 24.83 -1.62
C ALA A 457 42.37 26.12 -2.41
N ARG A 458 41.22 26.78 -2.21
CA ARG A 458 40.88 28.08 -2.78
C ARG A 458 41.85 29.17 -2.33
N ILE A 459 42.07 29.34 -1.02
CA ILE A 459 43.02 30.31 -0.45
C ILE A 459 44.44 30.03 -0.98
N THR A 460 44.84 28.75 -1.11
CA THR A 460 46.13 28.38 -1.70
C THR A 460 46.22 28.76 -3.17
N ASN A 461 45.15 28.60 -3.95
CA ASN A 461 45.11 28.99 -5.36
C ASN A 461 45.09 30.52 -5.55
N GLU A 462 44.31 31.24 -4.72
CA GLU A 462 44.32 32.72 -4.65
C GLU A 462 45.73 33.24 -4.30
N LYS A 463 46.39 32.66 -3.28
CA LYS A 463 47.79 32.94 -2.94
C LYS A 463 48.73 32.67 -4.11
N ASN A 464 48.65 31.50 -4.75
CA ASN A 464 49.49 31.14 -5.89
C ASN A 464 49.28 32.10 -7.08
N ASN A 465 48.05 32.61 -7.27
CA ASN A 465 47.74 33.59 -8.31
C ASN A 465 48.30 34.98 -7.99
N ILE A 466 48.26 35.39 -6.71
CA ILE A 466 48.92 36.60 -6.22
C ILE A 466 50.44 36.49 -6.39
N GLU A 467 51.07 35.39 -5.99
CA GLU A 467 52.52 35.16 -6.17
C GLU A 467 52.93 35.20 -7.65
N LYS A 468 52.14 34.59 -8.55
CA LYS A 468 52.33 34.73 -10.01
C LYS A 468 52.24 36.19 -10.45
N SER A 469 51.22 36.93 -10.00
CA SER A 469 51.05 38.35 -10.36
C SER A 469 52.25 39.20 -9.90
N MET A 470 52.76 38.99 -8.68
CA MET A 470 53.96 39.67 -8.19
C MET A 470 55.18 39.34 -9.05
N SER A 471 55.42 38.06 -9.36
CA SER A 471 56.55 37.66 -10.22
C SER A 471 56.48 38.29 -11.63
N SER A 472 55.27 38.51 -12.16
CA SER A 472 55.07 39.19 -13.46
C SER A 472 55.31 40.70 -13.40
N LEU A 473 55.06 41.35 -12.25
CA LEU A 473 55.47 42.74 -12.00
C LEU A 473 56.99 42.85 -11.85
N GLU A 474 57.65 41.91 -11.17
CA GLU A 474 59.10 41.89 -11.03
C GLU A 474 59.80 41.73 -12.39
N SER A 475 59.32 40.82 -13.26
CA SER A 475 59.85 40.72 -14.63
C SER A 475 59.61 41.99 -15.44
N SER A 476 58.41 42.60 -15.34
CA SER A 476 58.13 43.86 -16.03
C SER A 476 59.00 45.02 -15.52
N SER A 477 59.40 45.01 -14.24
CA SER A 477 60.34 45.99 -13.70
C SER A 477 61.74 45.81 -14.31
N ALA A 478 62.21 44.57 -14.39
CA ALA A 478 63.50 44.25 -15.03
C ALA A 478 63.52 44.67 -16.51
N ASP A 479 62.44 44.44 -17.26
CA ASP A 479 62.30 44.89 -18.65
C ASP A 479 62.34 46.42 -18.77
N THR A 480 61.74 47.17 -17.83
CA THR A 480 61.84 48.64 -17.85
C THR A 480 63.25 49.17 -17.60
N ASP A 481 64.06 48.52 -16.75
CA ASP A 481 65.46 48.88 -16.55
C ASP A 481 66.35 48.46 -17.74
N VAL A 482 66.08 47.31 -18.37
CA VAL A 482 66.77 46.89 -19.61
C VAL A 482 66.48 47.86 -20.76
N LEU A 483 65.21 48.23 -20.98
CA LEU A 483 64.82 49.21 -21.99
C LEU A 483 65.45 50.59 -21.73
N ARG A 484 65.56 51.00 -20.46
CA ARG A 484 66.23 52.24 -20.07
C ARG A 484 67.72 52.23 -20.40
N ILE A 485 68.41 51.12 -20.10
CA ILE A 485 69.83 50.93 -20.48
C ILE A 485 70.00 50.94 -22.00
N GLU A 486 69.08 50.33 -22.76
CA GLU A 486 69.17 50.28 -24.21
C GLU A 486 68.87 51.64 -24.87
N VAL A 487 67.93 52.42 -24.33
CA VAL A 487 67.71 53.81 -24.75
C VAL A 487 68.97 54.66 -24.52
N ASP A 488 69.66 54.52 -23.38
CA ASP A 488 70.91 55.24 -23.11
C ASP A 488 72.07 54.81 -24.05
N LYS A 489 72.11 53.55 -24.50
CA LYS A 489 73.05 53.11 -25.56
C LYS A 489 72.70 53.70 -26.92
N LEU A 490 71.44 53.57 -27.35
CA LEU A 490 71.00 54.06 -28.66
C LEU A 490 71.16 55.58 -28.78
N GLN A 491 70.99 56.34 -27.68
CA GLN A 491 71.30 57.77 -27.62
C GLN A 491 72.80 58.12 -27.72
N LYS A 492 73.72 57.17 -27.47
CA LYS A 492 75.15 57.34 -27.77
C LYS A 492 75.45 56.97 -29.22
N GLU A 493 75.01 55.80 -29.67
CA GLU A 493 75.22 55.34 -31.04
C GLU A 493 74.67 56.32 -32.10
N LEU A 494 73.52 56.95 -31.83
CA LEU A 494 72.96 57.97 -32.71
C LEU A 494 73.91 59.16 -32.87
N LYS A 495 74.45 59.69 -31.76
CA LYS A 495 75.39 60.83 -31.76
C LYS A 495 76.71 60.49 -32.46
N GLU A 496 77.19 59.26 -32.31
CA GLU A 496 78.40 58.78 -33.00
C GLU A 496 78.15 58.63 -34.51
N LYS A 497 76.97 58.13 -34.92
CA LYS A 497 76.58 57.98 -36.32
C LYS A 497 76.28 59.33 -37.01
N ASP A 498 75.73 60.31 -36.31
CA ASP A 498 75.51 61.67 -36.84
C ASP A 498 76.85 62.34 -37.24
N VAL A 499 77.88 62.25 -36.38
CA VAL A 499 79.24 62.75 -36.67
C VAL A 499 79.88 61.99 -37.85
N LEU A 500 79.63 60.68 -37.96
CA LEU A 500 80.10 59.88 -39.10
C LEU A 500 79.39 60.27 -40.43
N ILE A 501 78.12 60.69 -40.36
CA ILE A 501 77.35 61.14 -41.52
C ILE A 501 77.80 62.52 -42.01
N GLU A 502 78.28 63.42 -41.14
CA GLU A 502 78.90 64.68 -41.58
C GLU A 502 80.23 64.44 -42.30
N THR A 503 81.12 63.63 -41.75
CA THR A 503 82.42 63.32 -42.36
C THR A 503 82.29 62.60 -43.72
N ILE A 504 81.40 61.62 -43.84
CA ILE A 504 81.15 60.91 -45.12
C ILE A 504 80.59 61.84 -46.23
N LYS A 505 79.85 62.91 -45.87
CA LYS A 505 79.38 63.89 -46.87
C LYS A 505 80.54 64.65 -47.51
N GLU A 506 81.55 65.04 -46.73
CA GLU A 506 82.73 65.74 -47.24
C GLU A 506 83.59 64.86 -48.16
N GLU A 507 83.66 63.56 -47.90
CA GLU A 507 84.42 62.61 -48.73
C GLU A 507 83.69 62.32 -50.05
N LYS A 508 82.37 62.13 -50.00
CA LYS A 508 81.55 61.91 -51.20
C LYS A 508 81.66 63.05 -52.21
N GLN A 509 81.76 64.30 -51.74
CA GLN A 509 81.94 65.47 -52.61
C GLN A 509 83.27 65.41 -53.37
N LYS A 510 84.36 64.96 -52.72
CA LYS A 510 85.71 64.87 -53.29
C LYS A 510 85.86 63.73 -54.31
N LEU A 511 85.13 62.62 -54.14
CA LEU A 511 85.16 61.51 -55.11
C LEU A 511 84.39 61.82 -56.41
N ALA A 512 83.30 62.61 -56.33
CA ALA A 512 82.51 62.94 -57.51
C ALA A 512 83.34 63.68 -58.58
N GLU A 513 84.16 64.63 -58.16
CA GLU A 513 85.03 65.45 -59.03
C GLU A 513 86.14 64.63 -59.73
N GLN A 514 86.44 63.41 -59.26
CA GLN A 514 87.51 62.57 -59.83
C GLN A 514 87.01 61.59 -60.91
N ILE A 515 85.71 61.31 -60.96
CA ILE A 515 85.14 60.28 -61.86
C ILE A 515 84.93 60.83 -63.29
N ASP A 516 84.54 62.10 -63.44
CA ASP A 516 84.32 62.73 -64.75
C ASP A 516 85.60 62.82 -65.62
N GLY A 517 86.79 62.76 -65.00
CA GLY A 517 88.07 62.82 -65.71
C GLY A 517 88.50 61.52 -66.42
N ILE A 518 87.94 60.35 -66.06
CA ILE A 518 88.49 59.05 -66.45
C ILE A 518 87.73 58.40 -67.64
N CYS A 519 86.50 58.82 -67.91
CA CYS A 519 85.67 58.27 -69.00
C CYS A 519 86.07 58.68 -70.43
N ALA A 520 87.20 59.37 -70.62
CA ALA A 520 87.62 59.94 -71.91
C ALA A 520 88.37 58.97 -72.84
N ASP A 521 89.15 58.01 -72.30
CA ASP A 521 90.17 57.28 -73.06
C ASP A 521 90.03 55.75 -73.02
N ALA A 522 89.39 55.16 -74.05
CA ALA A 522 89.76 53.85 -74.64
C ALA A 522 88.89 53.49 -75.87
N LYS A 523 89.52 53.30 -77.05
CA LYS A 523 88.88 52.69 -78.25
C LYS A 523 89.93 51.96 -79.12
N LYS A 524 89.48 50.95 -79.90
CA LYS A 524 90.17 50.18 -80.98
C LYS A 524 90.88 48.89 -80.52
N LYS A 525 91.02 47.80 -81.32
CA LYS A 525 90.28 47.27 -82.51
C LYS A 525 90.81 45.85 -82.86
N SER A 526 89.99 45.05 -83.56
CA SER A 526 90.44 44.12 -84.64
C SER A 526 91.10 42.75 -84.31
N VAL A 527 90.60 42.00 -83.33
CA VAL A 527 90.73 40.51 -83.31
C VAL A 527 89.36 39.81 -83.53
N LEU A 528 88.31 40.64 -83.71
CA LEU A 528 86.90 40.32 -83.54
C LEU A 528 86.34 39.18 -84.40
N SER A 529 86.90 38.83 -85.57
CA SER A 529 86.32 37.80 -86.44
C SER A 529 86.62 36.37 -85.99
N LEU A 530 87.78 36.13 -85.38
CA LEU A 530 88.13 34.82 -84.82
C LEU A 530 87.55 34.69 -83.41
N GLU A 531 87.55 35.80 -82.65
CA GLU A 531 86.81 35.94 -81.40
C GLU A 531 85.30 35.73 -81.61
N MET A 532 84.67 36.24 -82.68
CA MET A 532 83.27 35.94 -83.00
C MET A 532 83.05 34.46 -83.30
N ALA A 533 83.93 33.79 -84.05
CA ALA A 533 83.75 32.37 -84.35
C ALA A 533 83.86 31.46 -83.10
N ASP A 534 84.75 31.79 -82.15
CA ASP A 534 84.85 31.05 -80.89
C ASP A 534 83.80 31.51 -79.86
N MET A 535 83.35 32.77 -79.90
CA MET A 535 82.15 33.21 -79.18
C MET A 535 80.87 32.58 -79.76
N GLU A 536 80.76 32.31 -81.05
CA GLU A 536 79.62 31.61 -81.66
C GLU A 536 79.59 30.13 -81.24
N LYS A 537 80.75 29.47 -81.16
CA LYS A 537 80.86 28.13 -80.55
C LYS A 537 80.54 28.17 -79.05
N SER A 538 81.02 29.18 -78.33
CA SER A 538 80.73 29.36 -76.90
C SER A 538 79.24 29.63 -76.68
N VAL A 539 78.62 30.53 -77.44
CA VAL A 539 77.20 30.87 -77.37
C VAL A 539 76.31 29.70 -77.80
N SER A 540 76.67 28.94 -78.83
CA SER A 540 75.91 27.74 -79.21
C SER A 540 76.05 26.62 -78.18
N LYS A 541 77.25 26.40 -77.61
CA LYS A 541 77.44 25.50 -76.47
C LYS A 541 76.61 25.95 -75.26
N LEU A 542 76.75 27.20 -74.83
CA LEU A 542 75.99 27.79 -73.73
C LEU A 542 74.47 27.77 -74.01
N THR A 543 74.03 27.90 -75.26
CA THR A 543 72.60 27.76 -75.63
C THR A 543 72.14 26.30 -75.55
N SER A 544 73.01 25.33 -75.85
CA SER A 544 72.74 23.91 -75.63
C SER A 544 72.72 23.53 -74.16
N GLU A 545 73.65 24.06 -73.36
CA GLU A 545 73.70 23.87 -71.91
C GLU A 545 72.48 24.53 -71.26
N LEU A 546 72.20 25.80 -71.55
CA LEU A 546 71.08 26.56 -71.00
C LEU A 546 69.70 26.06 -71.51
N SER A 547 69.62 25.39 -72.66
CA SER A 547 68.40 24.64 -73.04
C SER A 547 68.26 23.34 -72.26
N SER A 548 69.35 22.59 -72.03
CA SER A 548 69.31 21.40 -71.15
C SER A 548 69.00 21.76 -69.69
N GLU A 549 69.50 22.88 -69.18
CA GLU A 549 69.14 23.42 -67.86
C GLU A 549 67.69 23.90 -67.82
N ARG A 550 67.17 24.54 -68.87
CA ARG A 550 65.74 24.87 -68.98
C ARG A 550 64.87 23.62 -68.92
N ASP A 551 65.27 22.53 -69.56
CA ASP A 551 64.51 21.28 -69.56
C ASP A 551 64.66 20.51 -68.25
N LEU A 552 65.80 20.60 -67.56
CA LEU A 552 65.94 20.13 -66.18
C LEU A 552 65.08 20.96 -65.22
N LEU A 553 65.07 22.29 -65.37
CA LEU A 553 64.20 23.20 -64.60
C LEU A 553 62.71 22.95 -64.86
N LYS A 554 62.31 22.52 -66.07
CA LYS A 554 60.92 22.05 -66.31
C LYS A 554 60.62 20.79 -65.50
N LYS A 555 61.52 19.79 -65.51
CA LYS A 555 61.35 18.55 -64.72
C LYS A 555 61.25 18.83 -63.23
N VAL A 556 62.21 19.59 -62.67
CA VAL A 556 62.20 19.97 -61.25
C VAL A 556 60.96 20.79 -60.87
N ARG A 557 60.45 21.65 -61.78
CA ARG A 557 59.17 22.36 -61.55
C ARG A 557 57.96 21.42 -61.59
N GLN A 558 57.98 20.42 -62.47
CA GLN A 558 56.92 19.42 -62.54
C GLN A 558 56.94 18.52 -61.29
N GLU A 559 58.10 17.99 -60.90
CA GLU A 559 58.30 17.23 -59.65
C GLU A 559 57.87 18.03 -58.42
N LEU A 560 58.11 19.35 -58.40
CA LEU A 560 57.69 20.24 -57.31
C LEU A 560 56.17 20.47 -57.30
N GLU A 561 55.52 20.61 -58.46
CA GLU A 561 54.06 20.78 -58.53
C GLU A 561 53.31 19.45 -58.31
N ASP A 562 53.86 18.32 -58.79
CA ASP A 562 53.38 16.96 -58.48
C ASP A 562 53.48 16.72 -56.96
N GLY A 563 54.62 17.00 -56.35
CA GLY A 563 54.82 16.94 -54.90
C GLY A 563 53.90 17.89 -54.12
N ARG A 564 53.63 19.08 -54.66
CA ARG A 564 52.67 20.04 -54.08
C ARG A 564 51.23 19.54 -54.15
N SER A 565 50.84 18.88 -55.24
CA SER A 565 49.51 18.25 -55.40
C SER A 565 49.33 17.06 -54.45
N SER A 566 50.40 16.30 -54.22
CA SER A 566 50.44 15.24 -53.20
C SER A 566 50.30 15.83 -51.79
N PHE A 567 51.02 16.92 -51.49
CA PHE A 567 50.92 17.62 -50.21
C PHE A 567 49.52 18.20 -49.95
N THR A 568 48.87 18.84 -50.94
CA THR A 568 47.50 19.35 -50.76
C THR A 568 46.49 18.22 -50.60
N SER A 569 46.66 17.11 -51.31
CA SER A 569 45.84 15.90 -51.11
C SER A 569 45.98 15.32 -49.70
N LEU A 570 47.22 15.12 -49.23
CA LEU A 570 47.49 14.61 -47.88
C LEU A 570 47.02 15.55 -46.78
N ASN A 571 47.18 16.86 -46.95
CA ASN A 571 46.65 17.88 -46.04
C ASN A 571 45.12 17.89 -45.98
N ASN A 572 44.44 17.60 -47.10
CA ASN A 572 42.98 17.47 -47.10
C ASN A 572 42.52 16.18 -46.40
N GLN A 573 43.23 15.06 -46.60
CA GLN A 573 42.98 13.82 -45.86
C GLN A 573 43.22 14.01 -44.35
N PHE A 574 44.26 14.75 -43.95
CA PHE A 574 44.54 15.06 -42.56
C PHE A 574 43.37 15.84 -41.92
N LYS A 575 42.87 16.89 -42.59
CA LYS A 575 41.68 17.64 -42.15
C LYS A 575 40.41 16.78 -42.07
N GLU A 576 40.24 15.83 -42.97
CA GLU A 576 39.11 14.89 -42.95
C GLU A 576 39.21 13.94 -41.74
N VAL A 577 40.42 13.53 -41.37
CA VAL A 577 40.69 12.72 -40.17
C VAL A 577 40.53 13.55 -38.89
N GLU A 578 41.02 14.80 -38.84
CA GLU A 578 40.77 15.74 -37.74
C GLU A 578 39.26 15.98 -37.53
N GLY A 579 38.51 16.19 -38.60
CA GLY A 579 37.05 16.34 -38.54
C GLY A 579 36.35 15.10 -37.99
N LYS A 580 36.78 13.90 -38.41
CA LYS A 580 36.26 12.62 -37.89
C LYS A 580 36.66 12.37 -36.44
N LEU A 581 37.85 12.81 -36.01
CA LEU A 581 38.29 12.72 -34.63
C LEU A 581 37.46 13.64 -33.74
N ASN A 582 37.32 14.91 -34.11
CA ASN A 582 36.50 15.88 -33.37
C ASN A 582 35.04 15.43 -33.24
N GLU A 583 34.45 14.87 -34.30
CA GLU A 583 33.08 14.32 -34.23
C GLU A 583 32.99 13.09 -33.31
N LYS A 584 34.03 12.24 -33.26
CA LYS A 584 34.09 11.12 -32.30
C LYS A 584 34.30 11.61 -30.86
N GLU A 585 35.09 12.64 -30.63
CA GLU A 585 35.22 13.27 -29.31
C GLU A 585 33.90 13.91 -28.86
N ARG A 586 33.20 14.60 -29.78
CA ARG A 586 31.86 15.17 -29.56
C ARG A 586 30.85 14.09 -29.13
N VAL A 587 30.75 13.00 -29.89
CA VAL A 587 29.86 11.87 -29.56
C VAL A 587 30.29 11.15 -28.27
N CYS A 588 31.59 11.00 -28.00
CA CYS A 588 32.07 10.45 -26.73
C CYS A 588 31.70 11.32 -25.52
N GLN A 589 31.69 12.65 -25.69
CA GLN A 589 31.26 13.58 -24.64
C GLN A 589 29.73 13.56 -24.47
N GLU A 590 28.95 13.53 -25.56
CA GLU A 590 27.48 13.34 -25.49
C GLU A 590 27.09 12.03 -24.79
N LEU A 591 27.76 10.92 -25.12
CA LEU A 591 27.55 9.62 -24.46
C LEU A 591 27.96 9.64 -22.98
N LYS A 592 29.01 10.38 -22.62
CA LYS A 592 29.46 10.54 -21.24
C LYS A 592 28.49 11.39 -20.42
N ASP A 593 27.94 12.45 -21.00
CA ASP A 593 26.98 13.34 -20.34
C ASP A 593 25.62 12.65 -20.16
N SER A 594 25.19 11.87 -21.16
CA SER A 594 24.06 10.94 -21.05
C SER A 594 24.29 9.86 -19.99
N LEU A 595 25.51 9.31 -19.89
CA LEU A 595 25.90 8.35 -18.85
C LEU A 595 25.95 8.98 -17.44
N THR A 596 26.16 10.28 -17.30
CA THR A 596 25.98 10.98 -16.01
C THR A 596 24.51 11.24 -15.70
N SER A 597 23.69 11.71 -16.66
CA SER A 597 22.24 11.93 -16.43
C SER A 597 21.55 10.64 -15.98
N THR A 598 21.80 9.53 -16.69
CA THR A 598 21.22 8.22 -16.37
C THR A 598 21.72 7.64 -15.04
N LYS A 599 22.91 8.02 -14.56
CA LYS A 599 23.37 7.68 -13.19
C LYS A 599 22.67 8.51 -12.13
N GLU A 600 22.51 9.81 -12.34
CA GLU A 600 21.75 10.64 -11.40
C GLU A 600 20.27 10.23 -11.35
N GLU A 601 19.68 9.86 -12.49
CA GLU A 601 18.34 9.25 -12.56
C GLU A 601 18.27 7.93 -11.80
N LEU A 602 19.26 7.04 -11.96
CA LEU A 602 19.36 5.80 -11.20
C LEU A 602 19.49 6.04 -9.69
N ASP A 603 20.32 7.00 -9.26
CA ASP A 603 20.49 7.37 -7.84
C ASP A 603 19.21 8.00 -7.26
N ARG A 604 18.52 8.85 -8.04
CA ARG A 604 17.19 9.41 -7.68
C ARG A 604 16.15 8.31 -7.51
N VAL A 605 16.08 7.35 -8.44
CA VAL A 605 15.17 6.20 -8.36
C VAL A 605 15.55 5.31 -7.17
N GLN A 606 16.84 5.01 -6.96
CA GLN A 606 17.28 4.19 -5.84
C GLN A 606 16.97 4.85 -4.48
N LYS A 607 17.05 6.18 -4.38
CA LYS A 607 16.58 6.90 -3.20
C LYS A 607 15.06 6.72 -3.02
N LYS A 608 14.26 6.96 -4.07
CA LYS A 608 12.79 6.78 -4.00
C LYS A 608 12.38 5.34 -3.67
N CYS A 609 13.15 4.33 -4.08
CA CYS A 609 12.97 2.95 -3.62
C CYS A 609 13.15 2.83 -2.10
N ARG A 610 14.26 3.32 -1.54
CA ARG A 610 14.51 3.30 -0.07
C ARG A 610 13.45 4.06 0.72
N ASP A 611 13.02 5.22 0.21
CA ASP A 611 11.98 6.03 0.83
C ASP A 611 10.63 5.27 0.84
N LYS A 612 10.32 4.48 -0.20
CA LYS A 612 9.14 3.59 -0.24
C LYS A 612 9.30 2.32 0.57
N GLU A 613 10.49 1.74 0.65
CA GLU A 613 10.80 0.58 1.52
C GLU A 613 10.58 0.96 3.00
N SER A 614 11.08 2.13 3.43
CA SER A 614 10.83 2.70 4.76
C SER A 614 9.33 2.96 5.02
N ALA A 615 8.60 3.47 4.04
CA ALA A 615 7.15 3.66 4.16
C ALA A 615 6.39 2.32 4.29
N ILE A 616 6.83 1.26 3.59
CA ILE A 616 6.27 -0.09 3.70
C ILE A 616 6.58 -0.69 5.08
N GLU A 617 7.78 -0.52 5.62
CA GLU A 617 8.14 -0.97 6.98
C GLU A 617 7.30 -0.25 8.04
N GLN A 618 7.12 1.07 7.91
CA GLN A 618 6.26 1.86 8.81
C GLN A 618 4.78 1.43 8.73
N LEU A 619 4.25 1.16 7.54
CA LEU A 619 2.89 0.63 7.37
C LEU A 619 2.75 -0.80 7.91
N GLY A 620 3.80 -1.63 7.81
CA GLY A 620 3.87 -2.94 8.46
C GLY A 620 3.76 -2.84 9.98
N ILE A 621 4.57 -1.97 10.60
CA ILE A 621 4.53 -1.70 12.04
C ILE A 621 3.16 -1.13 12.48
N GLN A 622 2.51 -0.32 11.64
CA GLN A 622 1.13 0.13 11.91
C GLN A 622 0.12 -1.03 11.82
N LEU A 623 0.24 -1.91 10.83
CA LEU A 623 -0.64 -3.08 10.68
C LEU A 623 -0.50 -4.05 11.85
N GLU A 624 0.72 -4.36 12.29
CA GLU A 624 0.98 -5.21 13.46
C GLU A 624 0.37 -4.61 14.74
N ARG A 625 0.46 -3.28 14.93
CA ARG A 625 -0.19 -2.59 16.05
C ARG A 625 -1.71 -2.67 15.98
N GLN A 626 -2.31 -2.51 14.80
CA GLN A 626 -3.76 -2.63 14.63
C GLN A 626 -4.23 -4.08 14.83
N GLN A 627 -3.43 -5.07 14.44
CA GLN A 627 -3.68 -6.49 14.72
C GLN A 627 -3.65 -6.75 16.23
N ALA A 628 -2.61 -6.31 16.95
CA ALA A 628 -2.52 -6.46 18.41
C ALA A 628 -3.69 -5.78 19.15
N VAL A 629 -4.11 -4.59 18.73
CA VAL A 629 -5.30 -3.91 19.29
C VAL A 629 -6.60 -4.67 18.96
N THR A 630 -6.70 -5.28 17.78
CA THR A 630 -7.85 -6.11 17.39
C THR A 630 -7.91 -7.41 18.20
N GLU A 631 -6.77 -8.04 18.48
CA GLU A 631 -6.66 -9.23 19.33
C GLU A 631 -7.02 -8.91 20.79
N GLU A 632 -6.50 -7.80 21.35
CA GLU A 632 -6.87 -7.31 22.68
C GLU A 632 -8.38 -7.01 22.78
N LEU A 633 -8.97 -6.32 21.79
CA LEU A 633 -10.41 -6.09 21.73
C LEU A 633 -11.21 -7.40 21.65
N ASN A 634 -10.73 -8.40 20.90
CA ASN A 634 -11.36 -9.71 20.80
C ASN A 634 -11.30 -10.48 22.12
N ILE A 635 -10.17 -10.42 22.83
CA ILE A 635 -10.02 -10.96 24.19
C ILE A 635 -11.03 -10.26 25.12
N GLN A 636 -11.09 -8.93 25.14
CA GLN A 636 -12.04 -8.18 25.95
C GLN A 636 -13.51 -8.51 25.61
N CYS A 637 -13.85 -8.71 24.34
CA CYS A 637 -15.19 -9.15 23.90
C CYS A 637 -15.53 -10.56 24.42
N SER A 638 -14.58 -11.50 24.33
CA SER A 638 -14.72 -12.84 24.91
C SER A 638 -14.90 -12.78 26.43
N ASP A 639 -14.14 -11.93 27.11
CA ASP A 639 -14.18 -11.76 28.57
C ASP A 639 -15.51 -11.13 29.04
N LEU A 640 -16.04 -10.16 28.29
CA LEU A 640 -17.36 -9.58 28.50
C LEU A 640 -18.49 -10.58 28.20
N ALA A 641 -18.34 -11.43 27.17
CA ALA A 641 -19.29 -12.50 26.88
C ALA A 641 -19.31 -13.55 28.01
N ALA A 642 -18.15 -13.96 28.54
CA ALA A 642 -18.04 -14.85 29.67
C ALA A 642 -18.69 -14.27 30.94
N LYS A 643 -18.41 -13.00 31.26
CA LYS A 643 -19.05 -12.26 32.37
C LYS A 643 -20.57 -12.14 32.18
N GLN A 644 -21.05 -11.94 30.95
CA GLN A 644 -22.48 -11.91 30.64
C GLN A 644 -23.15 -13.28 30.88
N VAL A 645 -22.52 -14.37 30.44
CA VAL A 645 -23.02 -15.75 30.67
C VAL A 645 -23.05 -16.06 32.17
N GLN A 646 -21.97 -15.79 32.90
CA GLN A 646 -21.88 -15.99 34.35
C GLN A 646 -22.96 -15.20 35.11
N THR A 647 -23.21 -13.95 34.70
CA THR A 647 -24.26 -13.10 35.30
C THR A 647 -25.66 -13.61 34.98
N LYS A 648 -25.91 -14.05 33.74
CA LYS A 648 -27.18 -14.70 33.34
C LYS A 648 -27.44 -16.00 34.11
N GLU A 649 -26.43 -16.85 34.27
CA GLU A 649 -26.53 -18.11 35.03
C GLU A 649 -26.75 -17.87 36.53
N SER A 650 -26.03 -16.92 37.12
CA SER A 650 -26.26 -16.46 38.51
C SER A 650 -27.70 -15.99 38.72
N GLY A 651 -28.20 -15.14 37.82
CA GLY A 651 -29.60 -14.70 37.81
C GLY A 651 -30.59 -15.85 37.66
N ARG A 652 -30.32 -16.80 36.74
CA ARG A 652 -31.13 -18.01 36.52
C ARG A 652 -31.23 -18.87 37.78
N LEU A 653 -30.11 -19.12 38.46
CA LEU A 653 -30.04 -19.89 39.70
C LEU A 653 -30.77 -19.19 40.86
N GLN A 654 -30.68 -17.87 40.96
CA GLN A 654 -31.41 -17.10 41.97
C GLN A 654 -32.92 -17.08 41.70
N VAL A 655 -33.36 -17.01 40.44
CA VAL A 655 -34.77 -17.18 40.06
C VAL A 655 -35.25 -18.60 40.40
N GLU A 656 -34.49 -19.63 40.02
CA GLU A 656 -34.81 -21.03 40.30
C GLU A 656 -34.94 -21.30 41.82
N LYS A 657 -34.07 -20.69 42.63
CA LYS A 657 -34.14 -20.70 44.09
C LYS A 657 -35.40 -19.99 44.63
N LEU A 658 -35.72 -18.80 44.12
CA LEU A 658 -36.91 -18.04 44.53
C LEU A 658 -38.21 -18.75 44.15
N SER A 659 -38.32 -19.29 42.93
CA SER A 659 -39.46 -20.12 42.51
C SER A 659 -39.65 -21.35 43.41
N ARG A 660 -38.55 -21.97 43.85
CA ARG A 660 -38.60 -23.12 44.77
C ARG A 660 -39.04 -22.72 46.19
N GLN A 661 -38.70 -21.51 46.65
CA GLN A 661 -39.21 -20.95 47.91
C GLN A 661 -40.69 -20.55 47.80
N ILE A 662 -41.12 -19.97 46.67
CA ILE A 662 -42.53 -19.66 46.39
C ILE A 662 -43.37 -20.94 46.45
N PHE A 663 -42.97 -21.99 45.75
CA PHE A 663 -43.66 -23.28 45.78
C PHE A 663 -43.81 -23.87 47.20
N GLN A 664 -42.77 -23.76 48.02
CA GLN A 664 -42.81 -24.18 49.44
C GLN A 664 -43.76 -23.33 50.29
N LEU A 665 -43.83 -22.02 50.05
CA LEU A 665 -44.76 -21.12 50.72
C LEU A 665 -46.21 -21.33 50.25
N GLU A 666 -46.42 -21.66 48.98
CA GLU A 666 -47.72 -22.03 48.42
C GLU A 666 -48.23 -23.35 49.01
N GLU A 667 -47.37 -24.38 49.11
CA GLU A 667 -47.67 -25.65 49.80
C GLU A 667 -48.03 -25.43 51.27
N GLN A 668 -47.24 -24.62 52.00
CA GLN A 668 -47.54 -24.24 53.38
C GLN A 668 -48.87 -23.49 53.49
N CYS A 669 -49.13 -22.51 52.61
CA CYS A 669 -50.39 -21.76 52.60
C CYS A 669 -51.60 -22.66 52.28
N SER A 670 -51.46 -23.67 51.40
CA SER A 670 -52.51 -24.68 51.19
C SER A 670 -52.75 -25.48 52.45
N SER A 671 -51.71 -26.04 53.07
CA SER A 671 -51.85 -26.84 54.30
C SER A 671 -52.48 -26.06 55.47
N LEU A 672 -52.13 -24.77 55.61
CA LEU A 672 -52.73 -23.87 56.60
C LEU A 672 -54.19 -23.56 56.28
N LYS A 673 -54.56 -23.44 55.00
CA LYS A 673 -55.94 -23.21 54.56
C LYS A 673 -56.82 -24.44 54.74
N ASP A 674 -56.28 -25.63 54.47
CA ASP A 674 -56.97 -26.90 54.73
C ASP A 674 -57.15 -27.14 56.24
N SER A 675 -56.13 -26.80 57.04
CA SER A 675 -56.21 -26.82 58.52
C SER A 675 -57.20 -25.79 59.07
N HIS A 676 -57.21 -24.56 58.54
CA HIS A 676 -58.21 -23.53 58.89
C HIS A 676 -59.62 -24.01 58.59
N LYS A 677 -59.83 -24.61 57.42
CA LYS A 677 -61.14 -25.16 57.04
C LYS A 677 -61.57 -26.32 57.95
N ALA A 678 -60.66 -27.22 58.29
CA ALA A 678 -60.95 -28.30 59.24
C ALA A 678 -61.36 -27.73 60.62
N LEU A 679 -60.65 -26.69 61.11
CA LEU A 679 -61.02 -25.97 62.33
C LEU A 679 -62.34 -25.21 62.19
N GLU A 680 -62.69 -24.66 61.03
CA GLU A 680 -64.00 -24.04 60.78
C GLU A 680 -65.13 -25.08 60.80
N ASP A 681 -64.92 -26.25 60.20
CA ASP A 681 -65.87 -27.37 60.22
C ASP A 681 -66.04 -27.95 61.66
N GLU A 682 -64.96 -28.06 62.43
CA GLU A 682 -65.01 -28.41 63.87
C GLU A 682 -65.75 -27.35 64.70
N LEU A 683 -65.43 -26.07 64.52
CA LEU A 683 -66.07 -24.95 65.23
C LEU A 683 -67.54 -24.82 64.81
N ALA A 684 -67.90 -25.19 63.58
CA ALA A 684 -69.29 -25.34 63.16
C ALA A 684 -69.98 -26.50 63.88
N SER A 685 -69.35 -27.68 64.00
CA SER A 685 -69.89 -28.79 64.82
C SER A 685 -70.12 -28.34 66.26
N VAL A 686 -69.10 -27.78 66.91
CA VAL A 686 -69.17 -27.28 68.29
C VAL A 686 -70.24 -26.18 68.46
N ARG A 687 -70.46 -25.32 67.46
CA ARG A 687 -71.59 -24.36 67.45
C ARG A 687 -72.95 -25.06 67.39
N THR A 688 -73.11 -26.10 66.57
CA THR A 688 -74.38 -26.88 66.56
C THR A 688 -74.57 -27.65 67.86
N GLU A 689 -73.52 -28.24 68.42
CA GLU A 689 -73.53 -28.89 69.73
C GLU A 689 -73.85 -27.91 70.86
N PHE A 690 -73.33 -26.68 70.78
CA PHE A 690 -73.62 -25.61 71.72
C PHE A 690 -75.06 -25.10 71.60
N GLU A 691 -75.63 -24.95 70.40
CA GLU A 691 -77.05 -24.63 70.26
C GLU A 691 -77.95 -25.79 70.73
N ASN A 692 -77.59 -27.03 70.40
CA ASN A 692 -78.24 -28.23 70.94
C ASN A 692 -78.10 -28.31 72.47
N TYR A 693 -77.01 -27.82 73.05
CA TYR A 693 -76.83 -27.67 74.50
C TYR A 693 -77.63 -26.49 75.06
N LYS A 694 -77.70 -25.36 74.36
CA LYS A 694 -78.46 -24.16 74.74
C LYS A 694 -79.96 -24.41 74.74
N VAL A 695 -80.49 -25.22 73.82
CA VAL A 695 -81.88 -25.70 73.87
C VAL A 695 -82.11 -26.60 75.09
N ARG A 696 -81.19 -27.54 75.40
CA ARG A 696 -81.26 -28.37 76.62
C ARG A 696 -81.18 -27.50 77.89
N ALA A 697 -80.23 -26.56 77.95
CA ALA A 697 -79.99 -25.67 79.07
C ALA A 697 -81.10 -24.63 79.23
N GLN A 698 -81.76 -24.16 78.17
CA GLN A 698 -82.97 -23.33 78.26
C GLN A 698 -84.18 -24.14 78.74
N SER A 699 -84.25 -25.44 78.45
CA SER A 699 -85.24 -26.33 79.07
C SER A 699 -85.02 -26.44 80.59
N VAL A 700 -83.75 -26.64 81.01
CA VAL A 700 -83.36 -26.66 82.43
C VAL A 700 -83.52 -25.29 83.11
N LEU A 701 -83.20 -24.18 82.43
CA LEU A 701 -83.38 -22.83 82.96
C LEU A 701 -84.86 -22.42 83.02
N ARG A 702 -85.73 -22.96 82.17
CA ARG A 702 -87.19 -22.87 82.36
C ARG A 702 -87.69 -23.68 83.57
N GLN A 703 -86.92 -24.64 84.07
CA GLN A 703 -87.16 -25.28 85.37
C GLN A 703 -86.54 -24.50 86.54
N SER A 704 -85.33 -23.93 86.39
CA SER A 704 -84.59 -23.29 87.49
C SER A 704 -84.78 -21.76 87.63
N ALA A 705 -85.41 -21.07 86.67
CA ALA A 705 -85.83 -19.66 86.78
C ALA A 705 -87.02 -19.46 87.76
N LYS A 706 -87.04 -20.24 88.84
CA LYS A 706 -87.92 -20.15 90.01
C LYS A 706 -87.16 -19.79 91.30
N GLN A 707 -85.85 -19.57 91.23
CA GLN A 707 -85.02 -19.21 92.39
C GLN A 707 -84.20 -17.94 92.14
N GLU A 708 -83.95 -17.22 93.22
CA GLU A 708 -83.34 -15.87 93.30
C GLU A 708 -81.96 -15.77 92.61
N GLU A 709 -81.56 -14.65 91.99
CA GLU A 709 -81.50 -13.23 92.40
C GLU A 709 -80.28 -12.90 93.32
N ARG A 710 -79.73 -11.68 93.11
CA ARG A 710 -78.77 -10.91 93.93
C ARG A 710 -77.24 -11.07 93.74
N ALA A 711 -76.59 -9.91 93.85
CA ALA A 711 -75.14 -9.62 93.98
C ALA A 711 -74.96 -8.75 95.27
N PRO A 712 -73.91 -7.91 95.52
CA PRO A 712 -72.60 -7.68 94.88
C PRO A 712 -71.44 -7.54 95.94
N SER A 713 -70.47 -6.63 95.72
CA SER A 713 -69.52 -6.01 96.69
C SER A 713 -68.29 -6.85 97.13
N SER A 714 -67.16 -6.30 97.63
CA SER A 714 -66.48 -4.98 97.53
C SER A 714 -65.06 -5.11 98.15
N GLY A 715 -64.07 -4.26 97.83
CA GLY A 715 -62.69 -4.44 98.36
C GLY A 715 -61.65 -3.34 98.10
N THR A 716 -62.05 -2.08 97.93
CA THR A 716 -61.20 -1.04 97.31
C THR A 716 -60.35 -0.21 98.30
N VAL A 717 -59.40 -0.84 99.02
CA VAL A 717 -58.46 -0.10 99.92
C VAL A 717 -57.01 -0.56 99.83
N HIS A 718 -56.71 -1.85 99.59
CA HIS A 718 -55.32 -2.33 99.58
C HIS A 718 -54.51 -1.93 98.33
N ASN A 719 -55.20 -1.56 97.24
CA ASN A 719 -54.56 -1.34 95.94
C ASN A 719 -53.62 -0.12 95.88
N VAL A 720 -53.66 0.82 96.84
CA VAL A 720 -52.97 2.13 96.66
C VAL A 720 -51.45 2.00 96.73
N GLU A 721 -50.90 1.31 97.73
CA GLU A 721 -49.43 1.11 97.84
C GLU A 721 -48.90 0.15 96.75
N GLU A 722 -49.69 -0.86 96.35
CA GLU A 722 -49.36 -1.69 95.17
C GLU A 722 -49.35 -0.86 93.89
N LEU A 723 -50.28 0.08 93.72
CA LEU A 723 -50.32 1.00 92.59
C LEU A 723 -49.17 2.00 92.58
N GLU A 724 -48.66 2.46 93.74
CA GLU A 724 -47.50 3.35 93.78
C GLU A 724 -46.20 2.62 93.38
N VAL A 725 -45.99 1.39 93.87
CA VAL A 725 -44.87 0.53 93.44
C VAL A 725 -44.99 0.16 91.96
N GLU A 726 -46.20 -0.14 91.48
CA GLU A 726 -46.46 -0.39 90.06
C GLU A 726 -46.24 0.86 89.20
N VAL A 727 -46.61 2.06 89.66
CA VAL A 727 -46.37 3.33 88.95
C VAL A 727 -44.87 3.60 88.79
N GLU A 728 -44.05 3.33 89.80
CA GLU A 728 -42.60 3.53 89.67
C GLU A 728 -41.95 2.42 88.80
N ARG A 729 -42.45 1.18 88.87
CA ARG A 729 -42.09 0.10 87.91
C ARG A 729 -42.45 0.51 86.48
N LEU A 730 -43.63 1.06 86.26
CA LEU A 730 -44.10 1.56 84.97
C LEU A 730 -43.27 2.76 84.48
N ARG A 731 -42.77 3.63 85.37
CA ARG A 731 -41.86 4.72 85.00
C ARG A 731 -40.51 4.21 84.51
N VAL A 732 -39.91 3.23 85.19
CA VAL A 732 -38.67 2.56 84.74
C VAL A 732 -38.89 1.83 83.40
N ASN A 733 -40.03 1.16 83.24
CA ASN A 733 -40.41 0.53 81.97
C ASN A 733 -40.63 1.57 80.85
N ILE A 734 -41.25 2.73 81.14
CA ILE A 734 -41.42 3.83 80.18
C ILE A 734 -40.07 4.47 79.82
N SER A 735 -39.13 4.57 80.76
CA SER A 735 -37.78 5.09 80.49
C SER A 735 -37.01 4.15 79.57
N THR A 736 -36.96 2.86 79.89
CA THR A 736 -36.29 1.84 79.05
C THR A 736 -36.98 1.64 77.71
N LEU A 737 -38.31 1.73 77.63
CA LEU A 737 -39.03 1.75 76.34
C LEU A 737 -38.72 2.99 75.51
N LYS A 738 -38.57 4.18 76.11
CA LYS A 738 -38.12 5.39 75.39
C LYS A 738 -36.70 5.25 74.86
N GLU A 739 -35.80 4.70 75.67
CA GLU A 739 -34.38 4.49 75.30
C GLU A 739 -34.26 3.45 74.16
N ASN A 740 -34.99 2.35 74.25
CA ASN A 740 -35.12 1.37 73.16
C ASN A 740 -35.79 1.97 71.91
N LEU A 741 -36.79 2.86 72.06
CA LEU A 741 -37.44 3.53 70.93
C LEU A 741 -36.51 4.55 70.26
N GLN A 742 -35.66 5.23 71.04
CA GLN A 742 -34.61 6.11 70.52
C GLN A 742 -33.51 5.32 69.80
N GLN A 743 -33.09 4.16 70.34
CA GLN A 743 -32.13 3.25 69.71
C GLN A 743 -32.67 2.64 68.42
N THR A 744 -33.92 2.18 68.40
CA THR A 744 -34.55 1.66 67.18
C THR A 744 -34.81 2.76 66.15
N THR A 745 -35.09 4.00 66.58
CA THR A 745 -35.17 5.17 65.68
C THR A 745 -33.82 5.50 65.03
N SER A 746 -32.71 5.47 65.77
CA SER A 746 -31.38 5.75 65.19
C SER A 746 -30.89 4.61 64.28
N GLN A 747 -31.19 3.35 64.62
CA GLN A 747 -30.96 2.20 63.74
C GLN A 747 -31.77 2.27 62.44
N LEU A 748 -33.05 2.65 62.53
CA LEU A 748 -33.90 2.87 61.35
C LEU A 748 -33.39 4.03 60.49
N GLN A 749 -32.93 5.12 61.12
CA GLN A 749 -32.35 6.27 60.42
C GLN A 749 -31.06 5.90 59.67
N ALA A 750 -30.20 5.07 60.26
CA ALA A 750 -29.01 4.54 59.59
C ALA A 750 -29.38 3.64 58.39
N SER A 751 -30.29 2.69 58.58
CA SER A 751 -30.75 1.80 57.50
C SER A 751 -31.43 2.57 56.35
N VAL A 752 -32.16 3.65 56.64
CA VAL A 752 -32.72 4.55 55.62
C VAL A 752 -31.62 5.30 54.86
N GLN A 753 -30.49 5.65 55.50
CA GLN A 753 -29.34 6.23 54.79
C GLN A 753 -28.66 5.19 53.88
N GLU A 754 -28.45 3.96 54.34
CA GLU A 754 -27.90 2.86 53.52
C GLU A 754 -28.77 2.58 52.28
N VAL A 755 -30.09 2.42 52.47
CA VAL A 755 -31.05 2.19 51.35
C VAL A 755 -31.08 3.37 50.37
N ASN A 756 -30.88 4.61 50.82
CA ASN A 756 -30.77 5.76 49.93
C ASN A 756 -29.46 5.75 49.12
N LEU A 757 -28.33 5.37 49.73
CA LEU A 757 -27.04 5.22 49.03
C LEU A 757 -27.10 4.11 47.97
N GLU A 758 -27.62 2.92 48.32
CA GLU A 758 -27.86 1.84 47.35
C GLU A 758 -28.79 2.29 46.21
N ARG A 759 -29.83 3.08 46.53
CA ARG A 759 -30.76 3.62 45.53
C ARG A 759 -30.10 4.60 44.57
N GLU A 760 -29.20 5.45 45.06
CA GLU A 760 -28.41 6.33 44.19
C GLU A 760 -27.41 5.56 43.34
N GLU A 761 -26.68 4.59 43.91
CA GLU A 761 -25.74 3.75 43.16
C GLU A 761 -26.46 2.97 42.06
N LYS A 762 -27.63 2.40 42.38
CA LYS A 762 -28.51 1.75 41.40
C LYS A 762 -29.00 2.72 40.32
N LEU A 763 -29.27 3.98 40.65
CA LEU A 763 -29.64 5.00 39.67
C LEU A 763 -28.46 5.38 38.76
N ARG A 764 -27.24 5.52 39.31
CA ARG A 764 -26.00 5.78 38.56
C ARG A 764 -25.69 4.61 37.63
N ALA A 765 -25.76 3.38 38.13
CA ALA A 765 -25.58 2.15 37.33
C ALA A 765 -26.64 2.03 36.22
N MET A 766 -27.91 2.33 36.51
CA MET A 766 -28.98 2.31 35.51
C MET A 766 -28.77 3.36 34.41
N LYS A 767 -28.28 4.57 34.75
CA LYS A 767 -27.87 5.58 33.76
C LYS A 767 -26.70 5.10 32.91
N GLN A 768 -25.68 4.48 33.50
CA GLN A 768 -24.54 3.95 32.74
C GLN A 768 -24.96 2.83 31.77
N VAL A 769 -25.85 1.93 32.20
CA VAL A 769 -26.43 0.89 31.34
C VAL A 769 -27.26 1.52 30.22
N GLN A 770 -28.07 2.54 30.50
CA GLN A 770 -28.83 3.29 29.49
C GLN A 770 -27.92 3.87 28.40
N ILE A 771 -26.85 4.59 28.80
CA ILE A 771 -25.87 5.18 27.86
C ILE A 771 -25.18 4.10 27.02
N SER A 772 -24.76 2.98 27.65
CA SER A 772 -24.14 1.86 26.92
C SER A 772 -25.09 1.20 25.91
N LYS A 773 -26.39 1.13 26.22
CA LYS A 773 -27.43 0.60 25.35
C LYS A 773 -27.70 1.54 24.16
N GLU A 774 -27.74 2.84 24.40
CA GLU A 774 -27.95 3.86 23.36
C GLU A 774 -26.74 3.91 22.41
N SER A 775 -25.52 3.86 22.94
CA SER A 775 -24.29 3.72 22.15
C SER A 775 -24.30 2.45 21.28
N CYS A 776 -24.69 1.30 21.86
CA CYS A 776 -24.83 0.04 21.14
C CYS A 776 -25.93 0.09 20.05
N SER A 777 -27.07 0.76 20.31
CA SER A 777 -28.14 0.94 19.31
C SER A 777 -27.64 1.73 18.10
N GLN A 778 -26.95 2.86 18.34
CA GLN A 778 -26.37 3.64 17.25
C GLN A 778 -25.26 2.89 16.49
N ALA A 779 -24.53 1.98 17.15
CA ALA A 779 -23.55 1.12 16.46
C ALA A 779 -24.26 0.11 15.52
N MET A 780 -25.34 -0.53 15.99
CA MET A 780 -26.17 -1.42 15.17
C MET A 780 -26.84 -0.68 14.00
N GLU A 781 -27.34 0.54 14.22
CA GLU A 781 -27.93 1.38 13.17
C GLU A 781 -26.90 1.78 12.10
N ARG A 782 -25.67 2.16 12.52
CA ARG A 782 -24.56 2.42 11.58
C ARG A 782 -24.15 1.17 10.81
N GLN A 783 -24.17 0.00 11.44
CA GLN A 783 -23.88 -1.28 10.78
C GLN A 783 -24.94 -1.65 9.74
N HIS A 784 -26.24 -1.56 10.08
CA HIS A 784 -27.31 -1.83 9.12
C HIS A 784 -27.34 -0.81 7.97
N ALA A 785 -27.07 0.47 8.22
CA ALA A 785 -26.95 1.47 7.16
C ALA A 785 -25.73 1.21 6.23
N ALA A 786 -24.67 0.56 6.71
CA ALA A 786 -23.55 0.12 5.87
C ALA A 786 -23.90 -1.16 5.07
N GLU A 787 -24.63 -2.10 5.69
CA GLU A 787 -25.13 -3.33 5.06
C GLU A 787 -26.14 -3.04 3.94
N GLU A 788 -27.06 -2.10 4.15
CA GLU A 788 -28.02 -1.62 3.14
C GLU A 788 -27.32 -0.94 1.95
N ARG A 789 -26.31 -0.09 2.21
CA ARG A 789 -25.48 0.50 1.15
C ARG A 789 -24.73 -0.56 0.35
N LEU A 790 -24.17 -1.58 1.02
CA LEU A 790 -23.49 -2.69 0.35
C LEU A 790 -24.46 -3.52 -0.49
N LEU A 791 -25.68 -3.75 -0.01
CA LEU A 791 -26.73 -4.43 -0.77
C LEU A 791 -27.07 -3.66 -2.05
N ASN A 792 -27.29 -2.35 -1.94
CA ASN A 792 -27.60 -1.49 -3.10
C ASN A 792 -26.49 -1.50 -4.15
N VAL A 793 -25.22 -1.35 -3.75
CA VAL A 793 -24.06 -1.45 -4.66
C VAL A 793 -23.95 -2.84 -5.32
N VAL A 794 -24.31 -3.91 -4.60
CA VAL A 794 -24.37 -5.26 -5.16
C VAL A 794 -25.54 -5.42 -6.14
N GLU A 795 -26.66 -4.73 -5.96
CA GLU A 795 -27.76 -4.73 -6.93
C GLU A 795 -27.48 -3.88 -8.17
N GLU A 796 -26.88 -2.71 -8.02
CA GLU A 796 -26.36 -1.89 -9.13
C GLU A 796 -25.34 -2.69 -9.96
N SER A 797 -24.41 -3.40 -9.30
CA SER A 797 -23.44 -4.28 -9.96
C SER A 797 -24.10 -5.42 -10.75
N LYS A 798 -25.17 -6.05 -10.20
CA LYS A 798 -25.97 -7.05 -10.93
C LYS A 798 -26.66 -6.44 -12.15
N GLN A 799 -27.23 -5.23 -12.03
CA GLN A 799 -27.91 -4.54 -13.13
C GLN A 799 -26.92 -4.16 -14.25
N ALA A 800 -25.77 -3.58 -13.89
CA ALA A 800 -24.70 -3.27 -14.85
C ALA A 800 -24.19 -4.54 -15.56
N LYS A 801 -24.06 -5.66 -14.83
CA LYS A 801 -23.69 -6.95 -15.43
C LYS A 801 -24.77 -7.45 -16.40
N LEU A 802 -26.05 -7.40 -16.04
CA LEU A 802 -27.15 -7.79 -16.93
C LEU A 802 -27.18 -6.94 -18.22
N GLN A 803 -26.94 -5.64 -18.13
CA GLN A 803 -26.82 -4.76 -19.30
C GLN A 803 -25.64 -5.16 -20.20
N SER A 804 -24.49 -5.50 -19.60
CA SER A 804 -23.32 -6.00 -20.32
C SER A 804 -23.58 -7.35 -21.00
N ASP A 805 -24.16 -8.31 -20.29
CA ASP A 805 -24.50 -9.64 -20.82
C ASP A 805 -25.53 -9.55 -21.96
N MET A 806 -26.53 -8.67 -21.85
CA MET A 806 -27.48 -8.36 -22.95
C MET A 806 -26.78 -7.75 -24.17
N LEU A 807 -25.86 -6.80 -23.97
CA LEU A 807 -25.10 -6.18 -25.07
C LEU A 807 -24.19 -7.21 -25.78
N VAL A 808 -23.53 -8.08 -25.02
CA VAL A 808 -22.75 -9.22 -25.52
C VAL A 808 -23.64 -10.19 -26.30
N GLN A 809 -24.87 -10.45 -25.86
CA GLN A 809 -25.82 -11.30 -26.58
C GLN A 809 -26.27 -10.65 -27.90
N CYS A 810 -26.53 -9.34 -27.93
CA CYS A 810 -26.83 -8.59 -29.16
C CYS A 810 -25.67 -8.67 -30.17
N TYR A 811 -24.42 -8.47 -29.74
CA TYR A 811 -23.27 -8.60 -30.64
C TYR A 811 -23.04 -10.04 -31.12
N LYS A 812 -23.29 -11.05 -30.29
CA LYS A 812 -23.26 -12.46 -30.71
C LYS A 812 -24.32 -12.74 -31.78
N GLN A 813 -25.55 -12.25 -31.60
CA GLN A 813 -26.63 -12.39 -32.57
C GLN A 813 -26.23 -11.76 -33.93
N GLN A 814 -25.71 -10.53 -33.91
CA GLN A 814 -25.25 -9.83 -35.13
C GLN A 814 -24.10 -10.56 -35.85
N LEU A 815 -23.16 -11.16 -35.11
CA LEU A 815 -22.09 -11.97 -35.69
C LEU A 815 -22.62 -13.28 -36.30
N GLU A 816 -23.62 -13.90 -35.69
CA GLU A 816 -24.22 -15.13 -36.21
C GLU A 816 -25.05 -14.85 -37.48
N ASP A 817 -25.79 -13.74 -37.52
CA ASP A 817 -26.51 -13.28 -38.73
C ASP A 817 -25.54 -12.88 -39.86
N LEU A 818 -24.40 -12.27 -39.52
CA LEU A 818 -23.32 -11.99 -40.48
C LEU A 818 -22.71 -13.28 -41.06
N LYS A 819 -22.39 -14.28 -40.22
CA LYS A 819 -21.95 -15.60 -40.70
C LYS A 819 -23.01 -16.26 -41.57
N ALA A 820 -24.29 -16.22 -41.18
CA ALA A 820 -25.38 -16.83 -41.92
C ALA A 820 -25.58 -16.17 -43.30
N THR A 821 -25.40 -14.85 -43.41
CA THR A 821 -25.44 -14.15 -44.71
C THR A 821 -24.19 -14.38 -45.56
N GLN A 822 -23.00 -14.49 -44.96
CA GLN A 822 -21.78 -14.90 -45.65
C GLN A 822 -21.88 -16.35 -46.17
N GLN A 823 -22.35 -17.30 -45.36
CA GLN A 823 -22.53 -18.68 -45.76
C GLN A 823 -23.54 -18.82 -46.92
N LYS A 824 -24.65 -18.07 -46.89
CA LYS A 824 -25.61 -18.01 -48.02
C LYS A 824 -24.96 -17.48 -49.30
N LYS A 825 -24.08 -16.47 -49.20
CA LYS A 825 -23.31 -15.96 -50.36
C LYS A 825 -22.31 -16.99 -50.89
N ILE A 826 -21.61 -17.71 -50.01
CA ILE A 826 -20.68 -18.79 -50.40
C ILE A 826 -21.42 -19.90 -51.14
N VAL A 827 -22.57 -20.35 -50.63
CA VAL A 827 -23.41 -21.36 -51.31
C VAL A 827 -23.87 -20.86 -52.68
N ALA A 828 -24.40 -19.64 -52.79
CA ALA A 828 -24.84 -19.07 -54.06
C ALA A 828 -23.69 -18.89 -55.09
N LEU A 829 -22.48 -18.53 -54.63
CA LEU A 829 -21.29 -18.47 -55.49
C LEU A 829 -20.81 -19.88 -55.90
N THR A 830 -20.97 -20.88 -55.04
CA THR A 830 -20.65 -22.28 -55.36
C THR A 830 -21.61 -22.82 -56.42
N GLU A 831 -22.91 -22.53 -56.30
CA GLU A 831 -23.94 -22.89 -57.28
C GLU A 831 -23.73 -22.17 -58.63
N GLN A 832 -23.25 -20.92 -58.61
CA GLN A 832 -22.80 -20.21 -59.82
C GLN A 832 -21.54 -20.82 -60.45
N LEU A 833 -20.60 -21.33 -59.65
CA LEU A 833 -19.42 -22.03 -60.16
C LEU A 833 -19.78 -23.41 -60.73
N GLU A 834 -20.65 -24.19 -60.07
CA GLU A 834 -21.14 -25.48 -60.59
C GLU A 834 -21.90 -25.30 -61.90
N THR A 835 -22.76 -24.29 -62.01
CA THR A 835 -23.48 -24.00 -63.27
C THR A 835 -22.56 -23.52 -64.39
N LEU A 836 -21.50 -22.76 -64.09
CA LEU A 836 -20.44 -22.43 -65.06
C LEU A 836 -19.62 -23.67 -65.45
N GLN A 837 -19.27 -24.55 -64.53
CA GLN A 837 -18.57 -25.81 -64.83
C GLN A 837 -19.44 -26.77 -65.67
N ALA A 838 -20.74 -26.84 -65.41
CA ALA A 838 -21.71 -27.58 -66.22
C ALA A 838 -21.83 -27.02 -67.65
N SER A 839 -21.69 -25.71 -67.81
CA SER A 839 -21.63 -25.04 -69.12
C SER A 839 -20.33 -25.34 -69.89
N ILE A 840 -19.21 -25.54 -69.17
CA ILE A 840 -17.90 -25.85 -69.75
C ILE A 840 -17.73 -27.34 -70.11
N THR A 841 -18.48 -28.25 -69.47
CA THR A 841 -18.28 -29.71 -69.59
C THR A 841 -19.09 -30.40 -70.71
N ASN A 842 -19.83 -29.66 -71.55
CA ASN A 842 -20.61 -30.19 -72.67
C ASN A 842 -20.04 -29.78 -74.05
N PRO A 843 -19.36 -30.69 -74.80
CA PRO A 843 -18.82 -30.41 -76.13
C PRO A 843 -19.68 -30.97 -77.30
N VAL A 844 -19.35 -30.56 -78.55
CA VAL A 844 -19.77 -31.17 -79.85
C VAL A 844 -21.22 -30.84 -80.33
N PRO A 845 -21.56 -30.64 -81.64
CA PRO A 845 -20.77 -30.36 -82.88
C PRO A 845 -21.25 -29.14 -83.72
N THR A 846 -20.61 -29.00 -84.89
CA THR A 846 -20.87 -28.17 -86.10
C THR A 846 -22.31 -28.08 -86.65
N GLY A 847 -22.63 -26.94 -87.28
CA GLY A 847 -23.72 -26.73 -88.26
C GLY A 847 -23.48 -25.48 -89.14
N GLU A 848 -23.99 -25.45 -90.38
CA GLU A 848 -23.63 -24.46 -91.41
C GLU A 848 -24.77 -23.49 -91.81
N ASN A 849 -24.40 -22.26 -92.23
CA ASN A 849 -25.20 -21.26 -92.96
C ASN A 849 -26.52 -20.74 -92.29
N ASP A 850 -27.09 -19.60 -92.69
CA ASP A 850 -26.76 -18.70 -93.81
C ASP A 850 -26.83 -17.20 -93.43
N ARG A 851 -26.45 -16.32 -94.36
CA ARG A 851 -26.35 -14.87 -94.20
C ARG A 851 -27.69 -14.14 -94.20
N SER A 852 -27.85 -13.14 -93.32
CA SER A 852 -28.56 -11.90 -93.63
C SER A 852 -28.15 -10.75 -92.70
N SER A 853 -28.20 -9.53 -93.22
CA SER A 853 -27.65 -8.32 -92.62
C SER A 853 -28.61 -7.56 -91.71
N SER A 854 -28.11 -6.95 -90.64
CA SER A 854 -28.41 -5.53 -90.34
C SER A 854 -27.33 -4.91 -89.44
N ILE A 855 -27.27 -3.57 -89.42
CA ILE A 855 -26.28 -2.75 -88.70
C ILE A 855 -26.99 -1.55 -88.04
N VAL A 856 -26.57 -1.22 -86.80
CA VAL A 856 -26.82 0.05 -86.06
C VAL A 856 -28.29 0.40 -85.71
N SER A 857 -28.63 0.24 -84.42
CA SER A 857 -29.00 1.35 -83.50
C SER A 857 -29.45 0.83 -82.11
N GLY A 858 -29.34 1.68 -81.07
CA GLY A 858 -30.05 1.50 -79.78
C GLY A 858 -31.47 2.12 -79.82
N PRO A 859 -32.10 2.48 -78.67
CA PRO A 859 -31.57 2.60 -77.31
C PRO A 859 -32.43 1.90 -76.21
N SER A 860 -32.17 2.23 -74.93
CA SER A 860 -32.91 1.82 -73.72
C SER A 860 -34.39 2.26 -73.68
N PRO A 861 -35.29 1.43 -73.12
CA PRO A 861 -36.06 1.83 -71.91
C PRO A 861 -36.15 0.68 -70.84
N VAL A 862 -36.09 0.93 -69.52
CA VAL A 862 -37.11 1.46 -68.56
C VAL A 862 -38.21 0.44 -68.15
N THR A 863 -38.42 0.29 -66.82
CA THR A 863 -39.52 -0.39 -66.06
C THR A 863 -39.97 -1.81 -66.43
N ASP A 864 -39.92 -2.75 -65.46
CA ASP A 864 -41.12 -3.09 -64.67
C ASP A 864 -40.88 -4.15 -63.56
N TRP A 865 -41.31 -3.84 -62.32
CA TRP A 865 -42.11 -4.75 -61.47
C TRP A 865 -42.67 -3.99 -60.24
N ALA A 866 -43.81 -3.33 -60.42
CA ALA A 866 -44.56 -2.70 -59.33
C ALA A 866 -45.92 -3.41 -59.14
N ALA A 867 -45.93 -4.62 -58.56
CA ALA A 867 -47.16 -5.37 -58.34
C ALA A 867 -47.10 -6.38 -57.16
N GLN A 868 -47.34 -5.91 -55.92
CA GLN A 868 -48.36 -6.47 -55.01
C GLN A 868 -48.39 -5.74 -53.64
N LEU A 869 -49.47 -4.99 -53.44
CA LEU A 869 -50.01 -4.44 -52.18
C LEU A 869 -51.29 -5.26 -51.88
N PRO A 870 -51.87 -5.33 -50.64
CA PRO A 870 -52.28 -4.12 -49.91
C PRO A 870 -52.38 -4.16 -48.35
N ASN A 871 -52.58 -2.97 -47.77
CA ASN A 871 -53.41 -2.68 -46.57
C ASN A 871 -53.04 -3.27 -45.18
N ALA A 872 -53.36 -2.62 -44.05
CA ALA A 872 -53.73 -1.22 -43.79
C ALA A 872 -53.58 -0.84 -42.30
N THR A 873 -53.44 0.46 -42.04
CA THR A 873 -53.83 1.24 -40.84
C THR A 873 -54.10 0.53 -39.49
N HIS A 874 -53.20 0.74 -38.51
CA HIS A 874 -53.50 1.26 -37.16
C HIS A 874 -52.13 1.68 -36.55
N SER A 875 -51.91 2.94 -36.15
CA SER A 875 -52.42 3.63 -34.95
C SER A 875 -51.75 3.17 -33.65
N ASP A 876 -50.65 3.81 -33.26
CA ASP A 876 -50.46 4.26 -31.87
C ASP A 876 -49.45 5.43 -31.79
N PRO A 877 -49.74 6.55 -31.07
CA PRO A 877 -48.93 7.78 -31.13
C PRO A 877 -47.89 7.95 -30.00
N ASP A 878 -47.54 6.90 -29.25
CA ASP A 878 -46.71 7.02 -28.03
C ASP A 878 -45.20 7.24 -28.29
N LEU A 879 -44.70 6.95 -29.50
CA LEU A 879 -43.27 7.06 -29.82
C LEU A 879 -42.79 8.52 -30.04
N ALA A 880 -43.70 9.48 -30.15
CA ALA A 880 -43.37 10.91 -30.32
C ALA A 880 -43.02 11.62 -28.99
N MET A 881 -43.33 11.01 -27.84
CA MET A 881 -43.20 11.62 -26.51
C MET A 881 -41.93 11.19 -25.74
N ARG A 882 -40.92 10.64 -26.42
CA ARG A 882 -39.67 10.12 -25.79
C ARG A 882 -38.34 10.70 -26.30
N LEU A 883 -38.37 11.73 -27.14
CA LEU A 883 -37.17 12.41 -27.67
C LEU A 883 -37.19 13.94 -27.47
N SER A 884 -37.98 14.45 -26.53
CA SER A 884 -38.08 15.90 -26.25
C SER A 884 -38.44 16.23 -24.79
N SER A 885 -37.94 15.46 -23.82
CA SER A 885 -38.19 15.71 -22.39
C SER A 885 -36.99 15.36 -21.48
N LEU A 886 -35.91 16.07 -21.74
CA LEU A 886 -34.77 16.39 -20.88
C LEU A 886 -34.31 17.77 -21.42
N HIS A 887 -34.87 18.90 -20.98
CA HIS A 887 -34.91 19.36 -19.59
C HIS A 887 -33.57 19.14 -18.90
N ARG A 888 -32.59 19.87 -19.42
CA ARG A 888 -31.46 20.40 -18.67
C ARG A 888 -31.98 21.57 -17.84
N GLU A 889 -31.77 21.52 -16.53
CA GLU A 889 -32.06 22.63 -15.61
C GLU A 889 -30.82 22.94 -14.77
N GLU A 890 -30.82 24.11 -14.15
CA GLU A 890 -29.78 24.64 -13.25
C GLU A 890 -30.06 24.16 -11.82
N GLY A 891 -29.15 24.17 -10.85
CA GLY A 891 -27.75 24.63 -10.80
C GLY A 891 -27.12 24.16 -9.47
N GLU A 892 -26.22 24.98 -8.90
CA GLU A 892 -25.54 24.76 -7.60
C GLU A 892 -24.59 23.53 -7.51
N GLY A 893 -23.35 23.66 -7.06
CA GLY A 893 -22.58 24.87 -6.78
C GLY A 893 -21.10 24.54 -6.55
N SER A 894 -20.21 25.11 -7.35
CA SER A 894 -18.76 25.12 -7.05
C SER A 894 -18.40 26.54 -6.59
N GLU A 895 -18.05 26.67 -5.32
CA GLU A 895 -17.72 27.96 -4.72
C GLU A 895 -16.29 28.38 -5.07
N SER A 896 -16.17 29.37 -5.95
CA SER A 896 -14.93 30.12 -6.18
C SER A 896 -15.26 31.54 -6.65
N VAL A 897 -15.69 32.39 -5.71
CA VAL A 897 -15.95 33.81 -5.96
C VAL A 897 -14.69 34.61 -5.65
N ASP A 898 -13.98 35.02 -6.69
CA ASP A 898 -13.74 36.45 -6.95
C ASP A 898 -13.22 36.63 -8.39
N SER A 899 -13.79 37.47 -9.25
CA SER A 899 -13.81 38.96 -9.19
C SER A 899 -12.38 39.52 -9.16
N PHE A 900 -11.88 40.28 -10.15
CA PHE A 900 -12.55 41.31 -10.94
C PHE A 900 -12.14 41.29 -12.44
N PRO A 901 -12.86 42.03 -13.32
CA PRO A 901 -12.78 41.85 -14.77
C PRO A 901 -11.95 42.95 -15.49
N SER A 902 -12.04 42.97 -16.82
CA SER A 902 -11.57 44.01 -17.77
C SER A 902 -10.09 43.90 -18.23
N ARG A 903 -9.75 44.14 -19.52
CA ARG A 903 -10.56 44.61 -20.67
C ARG A 903 -9.88 44.37 -22.02
N ARG A 904 -10.64 43.85 -23.00
CA ARG A 904 -10.48 44.03 -24.48
C ARG A 904 -9.16 43.49 -25.08
N ILE A 905 -9.02 43.21 -26.38
CA ILE A 905 -9.87 43.41 -27.58
C ILE A 905 -10.03 42.02 -28.22
N SER A 906 -11.20 41.41 -28.42
CA SER A 906 -12.44 41.85 -29.11
C SER A 906 -12.37 41.83 -30.64
N VAL A 907 -12.60 40.63 -31.19
CA VAL A 907 -13.59 40.37 -32.27
C VAL A 907 -13.36 40.98 -33.66
N THR A 908 -13.25 40.09 -34.65
CA THR A 908 -14.20 40.09 -35.78
C THR A 908 -14.51 38.64 -36.15
N SER A 909 -15.76 38.37 -36.54
CA SER A 909 -16.31 37.02 -36.64
C SER A 909 -17.23 36.88 -37.85
N GLN A 910 -17.15 35.78 -38.58
CA GLN A 910 -18.30 35.25 -39.30
C GLN A 910 -18.22 33.73 -39.55
N ASP A 911 -19.30 33.17 -40.08
CA ASP A 911 -19.75 31.80 -39.84
C ASP A 911 -20.06 31.04 -41.14
N ARG A 912 -19.93 29.71 -41.09
CA ARG A 912 -20.44 28.64 -41.99
C ARG A 912 -19.72 28.25 -43.29
N ARG A 913 -19.68 26.90 -43.38
CA ARG A 913 -19.65 25.99 -44.55
C ARG A 913 -18.27 25.52 -45.04
N HIS A 914 -18.31 24.31 -45.61
CA HIS A 914 -17.25 23.58 -46.32
C HIS A 914 -16.48 24.51 -47.29
N GLU A 915 -15.24 24.22 -47.69
CA GLU A 915 -14.80 22.96 -48.32
C GLU A 915 -13.26 22.92 -48.54
N LEU A 916 -12.77 21.85 -49.19
CA LEU A 916 -11.45 21.69 -49.84
C LEU A 916 -10.20 21.45 -48.96
N VAL A 917 -9.51 20.34 -49.27
CA VAL A 917 -8.11 20.08 -48.91
C VAL A 917 -7.21 20.86 -49.88
N PRO A 918 -6.13 21.56 -49.42
CA PRO A 918 -5.28 22.38 -50.30
C PRO A 918 -4.63 21.63 -51.46
N LEU A 919 -4.65 22.27 -52.63
CA LEU A 919 -4.36 21.68 -53.94
C LEU A 919 -2.91 21.22 -54.11
N ASP A 920 -1.95 21.86 -53.44
CA ASP A 920 -0.51 21.57 -53.56
C ASP A 920 -0.16 20.13 -53.18
N LYS A 921 -0.94 19.53 -52.26
CA LYS A 921 -0.75 18.14 -51.80
C LYS A 921 -1.30 17.09 -52.77
N LEU A 922 -1.95 17.51 -53.86
CA LEU A 922 -2.35 16.69 -55.01
C LEU A 922 -1.50 16.95 -56.27
N LEU A 923 -0.60 17.94 -56.24
CA LEU A 923 0.25 18.34 -57.38
C LEU A 923 1.76 18.12 -57.13
N SER A 924 2.14 17.54 -55.99
CA SER A 924 3.54 17.42 -55.53
C SER A 924 4.07 15.98 -55.48
N SER A 925 3.85 15.19 -56.52
CA SER A 925 4.61 13.95 -56.76
C SER A 925 4.86 13.77 -58.26
N PRO A 926 6.10 13.70 -58.74
CA PRO A 926 6.41 13.77 -60.17
C PRO A 926 6.26 12.43 -60.91
N THR A 927 5.47 12.50 -61.99
CA THR A 927 5.70 11.94 -63.34
C THR A 927 6.91 11.05 -63.58
N TYR A 928 6.71 9.88 -64.21
CA TYR A 928 7.32 9.40 -65.47
C TYR A 928 7.02 7.88 -65.66
N PRO A 929 6.90 7.36 -66.90
CA PRO A 929 6.05 7.83 -68.00
C PRO A 929 5.07 6.72 -68.49
N GLU A 930 4.39 7.01 -69.59
CA GLU A 930 3.34 6.23 -70.27
C GLU A 930 3.74 4.77 -70.63
N ASP A 931 2.81 3.80 -70.51
CA ASP A 931 2.00 3.36 -71.67
C ASP A 931 0.72 2.57 -71.30
N ASP A 932 -0.18 2.42 -72.29
CA ASP A 932 -1.37 1.52 -72.41
C ASP A 932 -2.38 1.31 -71.25
N ALA A 933 -3.30 2.27 -71.12
CA ALA A 933 -4.77 2.13 -71.31
C ALA A 933 -5.59 0.90 -70.80
N ARG A 934 -6.64 1.22 -70.00
CA ARG A 934 -7.87 0.42 -69.64
C ARG A 934 -7.64 -0.73 -68.62
N ASP A 935 -8.45 -0.93 -67.59
CA ASP A 935 -9.83 -0.51 -67.29
C ASP A 935 -10.01 -0.05 -65.82
N VAL A 936 -11.16 0.58 -65.49
CA VAL A 936 -11.51 1.00 -64.12
C VAL A 936 -12.73 0.25 -63.56
N PRO A 937 -12.55 -0.73 -62.66
CA PRO A 937 -13.62 -1.20 -61.79
C PRO A 937 -13.86 -0.23 -60.62
N ARG A 938 -15.10 -0.20 -60.11
CA ARG A 938 -15.51 0.64 -58.98
C ARG A 938 -15.55 -0.15 -57.67
N SER A 939 -15.34 0.58 -56.57
CA SER A 939 -15.52 0.15 -55.16
C SER A 939 -14.34 -0.64 -54.60
N ASN A 940 -14.03 -0.39 -53.32
CA ASN A 940 -13.56 -1.38 -52.35
C ASN A 940 -13.56 -0.77 -50.93
N SER A 941 -14.77 -0.58 -50.37
CA SER A 941 -14.97 -0.36 -48.92
C SER A 941 -14.93 -1.67 -48.13
N SER A 942 -14.95 -2.81 -48.83
CA SER A 942 -14.58 -4.14 -48.34
C SER A 942 -13.15 -4.15 -47.85
N ASP A 943 -12.20 -3.69 -48.67
CA ASP A 943 -10.77 -3.90 -48.46
C ASP A 943 -10.30 -3.10 -47.24
N LEU A 944 -10.72 -1.85 -47.10
CA LEU A 944 -10.49 -1.06 -45.88
C LEU A 944 -11.03 -1.72 -44.58
N ASN A 945 -12.01 -2.62 -44.68
CA ASN A 945 -12.47 -3.43 -43.55
C ASN A 945 -11.70 -4.75 -43.43
N VAL A 946 -11.24 -5.35 -44.52
CA VAL A 946 -10.34 -6.52 -44.52
C VAL A 946 -8.98 -6.13 -43.95
N ASP A 947 -8.38 -5.02 -44.41
CA ASP A 947 -7.15 -4.43 -43.91
C ASP A 947 -7.27 -4.06 -42.42
N LEU A 948 -8.40 -3.47 -42.00
CA LEU A 948 -8.65 -3.18 -40.59
C LEU A 948 -8.82 -4.45 -39.74
N LEU A 949 -9.39 -5.52 -40.31
CA LEU A 949 -9.51 -6.81 -39.64
C LEU A 949 -8.18 -7.57 -39.63
N GLN A 950 -7.36 -7.48 -40.68
CA GLN A 950 -6.00 -8.03 -40.74
C GLN A 950 -5.07 -7.26 -39.80
N SER A 951 -5.18 -5.94 -39.71
CA SER A 951 -4.47 -5.11 -38.74
C SER A 951 -4.87 -5.44 -37.29
N LYS A 952 -6.16 -5.66 -37.04
CA LYS A 952 -6.64 -6.13 -35.72
C LYS A 952 -6.24 -7.57 -35.42
N LEU A 953 -6.19 -8.43 -36.42
CA LEU A 953 -5.74 -9.83 -36.31
C LEU A 953 -4.24 -9.87 -36.02
N SER A 954 -3.40 -9.20 -36.80
CA SER A 954 -1.96 -9.13 -36.58
C SER A 954 -1.59 -8.42 -35.28
N ALA A 955 -2.35 -7.40 -34.86
CA ALA A 955 -2.23 -6.80 -33.53
C ALA A 955 -2.72 -7.72 -32.39
N CYS A 956 -3.48 -8.79 -32.69
CA CYS A 956 -3.86 -9.82 -31.74
C CYS A 956 -2.88 -10.99 -31.73
N GLU A 957 -2.36 -11.38 -32.90
CA GLU A 957 -1.30 -12.38 -33.07
C GLU A 957 0.03 -11.90 -32.49
N SER A 958 0.40 -10.63 -32.71
CA SER A 958 1.54 -9.98 -32.04
C SER A 958 1.35 -9.94 -30.52
N ARG A 959 0.15 -9.60 -30.02
CA ARG A 959 -0.16 -9.67 -28.59
C ARG A 959 -0.09 -11.09 -28.04
N ALA A 960 -0.56 -12.09 -28.80
CA ALA A 960 -0.47 -13.50 -28.42
C ALA A 960 0.98 -14.00 -28.41
N ALA A 961 1.79 -13.61 -29.40
CA ALA A 961 3.22 -13.89 -29.45
C ALA A 961 3.97 -13.25 -28.27
N HIS A 962 3.69 -11.98 -27.97
CA HIS A 962 4.27 -11.28 -26.81
C HIS A 962 3.84 -11.91 -25.47
N LEU A 963 2.57 -12.27 -25.31
CA LEU A 963 2.10 -13.00 -24.12
C LEU A 963 2.71 -14.40 -24.03
N THR A 964 2.94 -15.09 -25.15
CA THR A 964 3.62 -16.39 -25.19
C THR A 964 5.10 -16.25 -24.84
N ALA A 965 5.77 -15.18 -25.31
CA ALA A 965 7.15 -14.86 -24.96
C ALA A 965 7.27 -14.59 -23.45
N LEU A 966 6.45 -13.68 -22.89
CA LEU A 966 6.39 -13.41 -21.46
C LEU A 966 6.06 -14.66 -20.61
N LEU A 967 5.20 -15.54 -21.11
CA LEU A 967 4.87 -16.80 -20.43
C LEU A 967 6.09 -17.75 -20.45
N SER A 968 6.78 -17.88 -21.59
CA SER A 968 8.01 -18.68 -21.68
C SER A 968 9.17 -18.11 -20.86
N GLU A 969 9.26 -16.78 -20.73
CA GLU A 969 10.20 -16.09 -19.86
C GLU A 969 9.87 -16.35 -18.38
N ALA A 970 8.59 -16.25 -17.99
CA ALA A 970 8.13 -16.60 -16.65
C ALA A 970 8.31 -18.09 -16.31
N GLU A 971 8.16 -19.00 -17.26
CA GLU A 971 8.47 -20.43 -17.09
C GLU A 971 9.99 -20.67 -16.95
N SER A 972 10.82 -19.99 -17.76
CA SER A 972 12.28 -19.96 -17.64
C SER A 972 12.71 -19.46 -16.25
N ASP A 973 12.11 -18.38 -15.78
CA ASP A 973 12.46 -17.74 -14.52
C ASP A 973 11.95 -18.54 -13.32
N ALA A 974 10.78 -19.16 -13.42
CA ALA A 974 10.31 -20.16 -12.45
C ALA A 974 11.26 -21.38 -12.38
N ALA A 975 11.76 -21.86 -13.52
CA ALA A 975 12.76 -22.93 -13.56
C ALA A 975 14.10 -22.50 -12.95
N ARG A 976 14.57 -21.27 -13.25
CA ARG A 976 15.80 -20.69 -12.68
C ARG A 976 15.70 -20.48 -11.18
N LEU A 977 14.56 -19.96 -10.70
CA LEU A 977 14.26 -19.80 -9.28
C LEU A 977 14.15 -21.16 -8.57
N SER A 978 13.56 -22.17 -9.21
CA SER A 978 13.51 -23.55 -8.69
C SER A 978 14.92 -24.13 -8.57
N GLN A 979 15.76 -24.00 -9.60
CA GLN A 979 17.15 -24.44 -9.56
C GLN A 979 17.93 -23.71 -8.46
N LEU A 980 17.84 -22.37 -8.38
CA LEU A 980 18.44 -21.58 -7.31
C LEU A 980 17.94 -22.02 -5.93
N ASN A 981 16.66 -22.34 -5.78
CA ASN A 981 16.09 -22.84 -4.53
C ASN A 981 16.66 -24.21 -4.15
N THR A 982 16.92 -25.11 -5.10
CA THR A 982 17.62 -26.38 -4.83
C THR A 982 19.08 -26.16 -4.44
N VAL A 983 19.80 -25.24 -5.11
CA VAL A 983 21.19 -24.89 -4.81
C VAL A 983 21.29 -24.24 -3.42
N LEU A 984 20.42 -23.29 -3.08
CA LEU A 984 20.37 -22.67 -1.75
C LEU A 984 20.00 -23.67 -0.66
N LYS A 985 19.07 -24.61 -0.92
CA LYS A 985 18.76 -25.69 0.03
C LYS A 985 19.95 -26.61 0.26
N GLU A 986 20.73 -26.95 -0.78
CA GLU A 986 21.93 -27.75 -0.58
C GLU A 986 23.10 -26.94 0.00
N GLU A 987 23.20 -25.63 -0.26
CA GLU A 987 24.16 -24.75 0.41
C GLU A 987 23.89 -24.64 1.92
N ILE A 988 22.62 -24.46 2.31
CA ILE A 988 22.19 -24.48 3.72
C ILE A 988 22.53 -25.85 4.34
N ARG A 989 22.23 -26.97 3.66
CA ARG A 989 22.66 -28.30 4.14
C ARG A 989 24.17 -28.45 4.20
N ARG A 990 24.93 -27.89 3.24
CA ARG A 990 26.40 -27.93 3.22
C ARG A 990 26.99 -27.16 4.39
N GLN A 991 26.42 -26.01 4.74
CA GLN A 991 26.80 -25.19 5.89
C GLN A 991 26.46 -25.90 7.20
N GLN A 992 25.23 -26.43 7.35
CA GLN A 992 24.85 -27.28 8.49
C GLN A 992 25.78 -28.49 8.65
N ARG A 993 26.03 -29.26 7.58
CA ARG A 993 27.01 -30.36 7.54
C ARG A 993 28.46 -29.90 7.78
N SER A 994 28.77 -28.61 7.65
CA SER A 994 30.08 -28.02 7.99
C SER A 994 30.19 -27.60 9.45
N GLU A 995 29.11 -27.07 10.02
CA GLU A 995 29.02 -26.68 11.43
C GLU A 995 28.99 -27.93 12.33
N GLU A 996 28.22 -28.95 11.97
CA GLU A 996 28.26 -30.26 12.63
C GLU A 996 29.65 -30.92 12.53
N ARG A 997 30.33 -30.80 11.38
CA ARG A 997 31.74 -31.22 11.24
C ARG A 997 32.68 -30.42 12.15
N ALA A 998 32.43 -29.13 12.36
CA ALA A 998 33.23 -28.31 13.26
C ALA A 998 33.08 -28.77 14.73
N GLN A 999 31.86 -29.13 15.16
CA GLN A 999 31.63 -29.77 16.47
C GLN A 999 32.38 -31.11 16.60
N HIS A 1000 32.53 -31.86 15.49
CA HIS A 1000 33.30 -33.10 15.44
C HIS A 1000 34.81 -32.90 15.18
N ALA A 1001 35.31 -31.68 14.94
CA ALA A 1001 36.72 -31.42 14.60
C ALA A 1001 37.69 -31.71 15.76
N HIS A 1002 37.21 -31.68 17.01
CA HIS A 1002 37.94 -32.22 18.17
C HIS A 1002 38.42 -33.67 17.94
N ASN A 1003 37.62 -34.49 17.22
CA ASN A 1003 37.90 -35.90 16.96
C ASN A 1003 38.77 -36.15 15.72
N LEU A 1004 39.53 -35.17 15.22
CA LEU A 1004 40.40 -35.33 14.05
C LEU A 1004 41.42 -36.49 14.19
N GLU A 1005 41.94 -36.77 15.39
CA GLU A 1005 42.82 -37.93 15.61
C GLU A 1005 42.06 -39.27 15.53
N TYR A 1006 40.82 -39.32 16.03
CA TYR A 1006 39.96 -40.49 15.89
C TYR A 1006 39.57 -40.71 14.42
N LEU A 1007 39.19 -39.64 13.70
CA LEU A 1007 38.94 -39.68 12.26
C LEU A 1007 40.16 -40.18 11.47
N LYS A 1008 41.36 -39.67 11.76
CA LYS A 1008 42.62 -40.16 11.18
C LYS A 1008 42.78 -41.68 11.38
N ASN A 1009 42.53 -42.18 12.58
CA ASN A 1009 42.60 -43.61 12.88
C ASN A 1009 41.51 -44.44 12.17
N VAL A 1010 40.29 -43.90 12.03
CA VAL A 1010 39.19 -44.54 11.28
C VAL A 1010 39.47 -44.56 9.77
N VAL A 1011 39.95 -43.47 9.19
CA VAL A 1011 40.30 -43.36 7.76
C VAL A 1011 41.50 -44.25 7.42
N VAL A 1012 42.55 -44.28 8.25
CA VAL A 1012 43.68 -45.20 8.07
C VAL A 1012 43.21 -46.66 8.11
N LYS A 1013 42.31 -47.04 9.04
CA LYS A 1013 41.69 -48.37 9.04
C LYS A 1013 40.86 -48.63 7.78
N PHE A 1014 40.02 -47.68 7.35
CA PHE A 1014 39.19 -47.83 6.16
C PHE A 1014 40.00 -48.06 4.88
N ILE A 1015 41.14 -47.37 4.74
CA ILE A 1015 42.06 -47.53 3.60
C ILE A 1015 42.85 -48.84 3.69
N THR A 1016 43.35 -49.23 4.87
CA THR A 1016 44.23 -50.39 5.05
C THR A 1016 43.51 -51.75 5.12
N LEU A 1017 42.26 -51.79 5.58
CA LEU A 1017 41.43 -52.99 5.51
C LEU A 1017 41.13 -53.34 4.05
N GLN A 1018 41.11 -54.63 3.70
CA GLN A 1018 40.68 -55.10 2.39
C GLN A 1018 39.13 -55.07 2.28
N SER A 1019 38.61 -55.08 1.05
CA SER A 1019 37.17 -54.91 0.77
C SER A 1019 36.32 -55.98 1.46
N GLY A 1020 35.35 -55.57 2.27
CA GLY A 1020 34.50 -56.49 3.03
C GLY A 1020 33.63 -55.84 4.09
N ASP A 1021 32.94 -56.67 4.86
CA ASP A 1021 31.95 -56.32 5.88
C ASP A 1021 32.51 -55.39 6.99
N GLU A 1022 33.82 -55.43 7.24
CA GLU A 1022 34.50 -54.51 8.17
C GLU A 1022 34.61 -53.07 7.63
N ARG A 1023 34.83 -52.87 6.32
CA ARG A 1023 34.74 -51.52 5.72
C ARG A 1023 33.32 -50.99 5.83
N GLN A 1024 32.31 -51.84 5.60
CA GLN A 1024 30.89 -51.46 5.70
C GLN A 1024 30.54 -51.02 7.12
N ARG A 1025 31.02 -51.71 8.16
CA ARG A 1025 30.87 -51.28 9.57
C ARG A 1025 31.51 -49.92 9.89
N LEU A 1026 32.49 -49.45 9.12
CA LEU A 1026 33.09 -48.12 9.28
C LEU A 1026 32.32 -47.01 8.52
N VAL A 1027 31.44 -47.33 7.56
CA VAL A 1027 30.70 -46.31 6.79
C VAL A 1027 29.76 -45.47 7.66
N PRO A 1028 28.95 -46.04 8.59
CA PRO A 1028 28.16 -45.24 9.52
C PRO A 1028 29.03 -44.31 10.38
N VAL A 1029 30.19 -44.78 10.84
CA VAL A 1029 31.13 -43.99 11.66
C VAL A 1029 31.71 -42.82 10.86
N LEU A 1030 32.15 -43.07 9.62
CA LEU A 1030 32.61 -42.03 8.71
C LEU A 1030 31.50 -41.04 8.40
N ASN A 1031 30.28 -41.49 8.14
CA ASN A 1031 29.14 -40.61 7.87
C ASN A 1031 28.77 -39.75 9.10
N THR A 1032 28.81 -40.29 10.32
CA THR A 1032 28.56 -39.50 11.54
C THR A 1032 29.62 -38.41 11.73
N ILE A 1033 30.90 -38.69 11.50
CA ILE A 1033 31.99 -37.72 11.74
C ILE A 1033 32.12 -36.70 10.60
N LEU A 1034 32.00 -37.15 9.34
CA LEU A 1034 32.19 -36.31 8.15
C LEU A 1034 30.91 -35.66 7.64
N LYS A 1035 29.73 -36.08 8.11
CA LYS A 1035 28.41 -35.60 7.65
C LYS A 1035 28.34 -35.58 6.11
N LEU A 1036 28.51 -36.76 5.54
CA LEU A 1036 28.48 -36.98 4.09
C LEU A 1036 27.06 -36.69 3.56
N SER A 1037 26.95 -36.22 2.32
CA SER A 1037 25.67 -36.15 1.62
C SER A 1037 25.12 -37.56 1.39
N PRO A 1038 23.82 -37.72 1.09
CA PRO A 1038 23.27 -39.04 0.73
C PRO A 1038 24.00 -39.70 -0.45
N GLU A 1039 24.50 -38.89 -1.39
CA GLU A 1039 25.26 -39.32 -2.56
C GLU A 1039 26.71 -39.69 -2.19
N GLU A 1040 27.40 -38.85 -1.40
CA GLU A 1040 28.74 -39.12 -0.87
C GLU A 1040 28.76 -40.39 0.00
N ALA A 1041 27.73 -40.56 0.84
CA ALA A 1041 27.54 -41.77 1.64
C ALA A 1041 27.28 -43.01 0.75
N GLY A 1042 26.45 -42.89 -0.29
CA GLY A 1042 26.19 -43.97 -1.25
C GLY A 1042 27.44 -44.39 -2.05
N LEU A 1043 28.31 -43.42 -2.43
CA LEU A 1043 29.60 -43.69 -3.04
C LEU A 1043 30.55 -44.43 -2.09
N VAL A 1044 30.66 -43.97 -0.84
CA VAL A 1044 31.49 -44.62 0.20
C VAL A 1044 30.96 -46.02 0.55
N GLU A 1045 29.64 -46.21 0.60
CA GLU A 1045 29.02 -47.53 0.83
C GLU A 1045 29.25 -48.48 -0.36
N THR A 1046 29.17 -47.98 -1.59
CA THR A 1046 29.47 -48.75 -2.81
C THR A 1046 30.93 -49.19 -2.85
N ALA A 1047 31.87 -48.29 -2.49
CA ALA A 1047 33.28 -48.61 -2.35
C ALA A 1047 33.57 -49.58 -1.18
N ALA A 1048 32.83 -49.50 -0.08
CA ALA A 1048 32.94 -50.43 1.05
C ALA A 1048 32.38 -51.82 0.75
N LYS A 1049 31.33 -51.91 -0.10
CA LYS A 1049 30.78 -53.17 -0.63
C LYS A 1049 31.69 -53.87 -1.64
N GLY A 1050 32.76 -53.20 -2.10
CA GLY A 1050 33.71 -53.78 -3.05
C GLY A 1050 33.13 -54.01 -4.44
N ALA A 1051 32.07 -53.27 -4.82
CA ALA A 1051 31.49 -53.34 -6.15
C ALA A 1051 32.54 -52.92 -7.19
N SER A 1052 32.99 -53.88 -8.01
CA SER A 1052 34.05 -53.63 -8.99
C SER A 1052 33.54 -52.70 -10.09
N GLN A 1053 34.14 -51.51 -10.20
CA GLN A 1053 34.03 -50.68 -11.41
C GLN A 1053 34.87 -51.30 -12.53
N THR A 1054 34.42 -52.44 -13.05
CA THR A 1054 34.72 -52.80 -14.45
C THR A 1054 34.19 -51.67 -15.33
N SER A 1055 35.04 -51.17 -16.24
CA SER A 1055 34.80 -50.03 -17.16
C SER A 1055 34.59 -48.64 -16.53
N SER A 1056 35.63 -48.07 -15.91
CA SER A 1056 36.24 -46.80 -16.39
C SER A 1056 37.55 -46.46 -15.67
N GLY A 1057 38.59 -46.10 -16.43
CA GLY A 1057 39.91 -45.72 -15.92
C GLY A 1057 39.97 -44.28 -15.40
N GLY A 1058 39.16 -43.94 -14.40
CA GLY A 1058 39.07 -42.59 -13.80
C GLY A 1058 40.28 -42.19 -12.95
N GLY A 1059 41.47 -42.09 -13.56
CA GLY A 1059 42.65 -41.53 -12.90
C GLY A 1059 42.52 -40.02 -12.63
N TRP A 1060 43.30 -39.49 -11.69
CA TRP A 1060 43.23 -38.11 -11.19
C TRP A 1060 43.63 -37.01 -12.21
N GLY A 1061 43.78 -37.34 -13.50
CA GLY A 1061 44.18 -36.41 -14.56
C GLY A 1061 43.07 -35.48 -15.07
N SER A 1062 41.80 -35.74 -14.76
CA SER A 1062 40.65 -34.99 -15.32
C SER A 1062 40.52 -33.53 -14.86
N TYR A 1063 41.38 -33.06 -13.94
CA TYR A 1063 41.34 -31.71 -13.36
C TYR A 1063 42.47 -30.78 -13.86
N LEU A 1064 43.27 -31.19 -14.86
CA LEU A 1064 44.32 -30.36 -15.45
C LEU A 1064 44.08 -30.16 -16.96
N PRO A 1065 43.62 -28.98 -17.41
CA PRO A 1065 43.48 -28.69 -18.83
C PRO A 1065 44.86 -28.43 -19.46
N LEU A 1066 45.31 -29.33 -20.34
CA LEU A 1066 46.49 -29.13 -21.18
C LEU A 1066 46.05 -28.83 -22.63
N PRO A 1067 46.55 -27.77 -23.29
CA PRO A 1067 46.16 -27.44 -24.66
C PRO A 1067 46.61 -28.51 -25.67
N SER A 1068 45.75 -28.81 -26.64
CA SER A 1068 46.03 -29.76 -27.72
C SER A 1068 46.97 -29.16 -28.77
N TRP A 1069 48.18 -29.72 -28.90
CA TRP A 1069 49.05 -29.58 -30.06
C TRP A 1069 49.22 -30.95 -30.72
N THR A 1070 48.60 -31.15 -31.89
CA THR A 1070 48.81 -32.33 -32.73
C THR A 1070 48.87 -31.90 -34.19
N GLY A 1071 50.05 -32.02 -34.80
CA GLY A 1071 50.26 -31.79 -36.23
C GLY A 1071 51.07 -32.93 -36.83
N SER A 1072 50.36 -33.93 -37.37
CA SER A 1072 50.81 -34.97 -38.31
C SER A 1072 49.59 -35.74 -38.79
#